data_AF-A0A932VLR6-F1
#
_entry.id   AF-A0A932VLR6-F1
#
_cell.length_a   1.000
_cell.length_b   1.000
_cell.length_c   1.000
_cell.angle_alpha   90.00
_cell.angle_beta   90.00
_cell.angle_gamma   90.00
#
_symmetry.space_group_name_H-M   'P 1'
#
loop_
_entity.id
_entity.type
_entity.pdbx_description
1 polymer ?
#
loop_
_entity_poly.entity_id
_entity_poly.type
_entity_poly.pdbx_seq_one_letter_code
_entity_poly.pdbx_strand_id
1 'polypeptide(L)'
;MTEHPYEALLDAVHNPSQYVGNERRSVVKDRKDVVCRVALCFPELYGIGMSHLGLKILYSILNKDPRLWAERFFAPEPDMEELLKRRKIRLASLESHDPLCDFDVVGFAISTELCFTGILTMLDLGGIPLKSAQRGAGHPLVIGGGAAVFNPEPIADFFDLFVLGDGEEVLPALALKTAELKKAGTPRDAMLRELSRMTGVYVPSLFNVEYDGVRIKSISPVSPDVKRPRRAILDDLSKSPFPYDMVIPYGQPVFDRLSVEIDRGCTGGCRFCQAGMTYRPVRERTADDVTAIISRGVRETGFDDVTLASLSSGDYSSIEQLTTRVMNATEGEHVSVSLPSLRSGTLTDELIRQVARERRTGFTITAEAGTQRLRDVINKKITDEEIVETARRVLAGGWRMLKMYFMIGLPTETDEDVEGILRLVREITSLKEHGARFQAVNVGVSQFVPKAHTPFQWAPMEDPESLMRKKSALLGGFRRIKGAKMKGHEVEMSYLEGVFSRGDRRLANVVLSAYQKGCRLDGWSEHFRLDLWMEAFEDVGLNPDDYALRKRDAAEILPWDVMDVGVSKKYLLRDLREAEKGVVTGDCRRVDCLGCGLPANDNVIQKPLPPETAPPAAKPEPPREIFRYRLNFRKERMAKYLSHLEMVTAFSRAVRRAGLPMAYSSGFHPHQRMSFGSALPVGVVSLAESLDLEFHAPMEPSEIREKLNKELEEGLCVNSVERMSPPYRSIQSSSASTVWEIVDVGDAAPSLDEVRASAGTMEGVVAGEVKSEGGVSTLRLETRHEGILGKLKKAAPGFAISNKRQLVKRAVLPAR
;
A
#
# COMPACT_ATOMS: atom_id res chain seq x y z
N MET A 1 23.03 -18.64 12.53
CA MET A 1 21.78 -17.92 12.24
C MET A 1 20.90 -18.10 13.45
N THR A 2 20.48 -17.00 14.07
CA THR A 2 19.45 -17.00 15.09
C THR A 2 18.17 -17.60 14.50
N GLU A 3 17.46 -18.40 15.29
CA GLU A 3 16.18 -18.98 14.89
C GLU A 3 15.16 -17.85 14.70
N HIS A 4 14.39 -17.88 13.61
CA HIS A 4 13.43 -16.83 13.30
C HIS A 4 12.36 -16.76 14.40
N PRO A 5 12.09 -15.58 14.99
CA PRO A 5 11.31 -15.47 16.23
C PRO A 5 9.87 -15.97 16.06
N TYR A 6 9.36 -15.94 14.82
CA TYR A 6 8.00 -16.37 14.52
C TYR A 6 7.88 -17.74 13.87
N GLU A 7 8.98 -18.47 13.55
CA GLU A 7 8.86 -19.72 12.77
C GLU A 7 7.87 -20.69 13.42
N ALA A 8 7.94 -20.79 14.75
CA ALA A 8 7.05 -21.57 15.58
C ALA A 8 5.59 -21.05 15.67
N LEU A 9 5.22 -20.02 14.93
CA LEU A 9 3.86 -19.45 14.91
C LEU A 9 3.27 -19.49 13.50
N LEU A 10 4.10 -19.51 12.46
CA LEU A 10 3.68 -19.29 11.08
C LEU A 10 2.74 -20.39 10.55
N ASP A 11 2.79 -21.61 11.08
CA ASP A 11 1.85 -22.66 10.69
C ASP A 11 0.42 -22.45 11.25
N ALA A 12 0.24 -21.52 12.18
CA ALA A 12 -1.03 -21.25 12.86
C ALA A 12 -1.71 -19.94 12.42
N VAL A 13 -1.12 -19.16 11.51
CA VAL A 13 -1.67 -17.88 11.03
C VAL A 13 -2.16 -17.99 9.58
N HIS A 14 -3.08 -17.11 9.18
CA HIS A 14 -3.67 -17.16 7.83
C HIS A 14 -2.69 -16.78 6.72
N ASN A 15 -1.93 -15.70 6.91
CA ASN A 15 -1.01 -15.14 5.91
C ASN A 15 0.44 -15.16 6.41
N PRO A 16 1.10 -16.32 6.51
CA PRO A 16 2.42 -16.41 7.14
C PRO A 16 3.56 -15.76 6.35
N SER A 17 3.43 -15.64 5.03
CA SER A 17 4.46 -15.08 4.14
C SER A 17 4.84 -13.63 4.49
N GLN A 18 3.92 -12.85 5.06
CA GLN A 18 4.16 -11.45 5.42
C GLN A 18 5.06 -11.26 6.65
N TYR A 19 5.35 -12.34 7.39
CA TYR A 19 6.15 -12.31 8.62
C TYR A 19 7.55 -12.90 8.45
N VAL A 20 7.89 -13.37 7.25
CA VAL A 20 9.12 -14.14 6.97
C VAL A 20 10.37 -13.26 6.86
N GLY A 21 10.24 -12.10 6.21
CA GLY A 21 11.30 -11.09 6.12
C GLY A 21 12.54 -11.41 5.27
N ASN A 22 12.69 -12.60 4.68
CA ASN A 22 13.84 -12.94 3.82
C ASN A 22 13.70 -12.48 2.36
N GLU A 23 13.03 -11.35 2.13
CA GLU A 23 12.64 -10.85 0.80
C GLU A 23 13.83 -10.36 -0.01
N ARG A 24 13.73 -10.45 -1.34
CA ARG A 24 14.80 -9.95 -2.23
C ARG A 24 15.05 -8.47 -1.96
N ARG A 25 16.32 -8.11 -1.78
CA ARG A 25 16.80 -6.74 -1.49
C ARG A 25 16.41 -6.21 -0.12
N SER A 26 16.00 -7.08 0.81
CA SER A 26 16.06 -6.76 2.24
C SER A 26 17.52 -6.44 2.61
N VAL A 27 17.73 -5.35 3.35
CA VAL A 27 19.06 -4.83 3.67
C VAL A 27 19.40 -5.25 5.08
N VAL A 28 20.45 -6.04 5.21
CA VAL A 28 21.00 -6.47 6.50
C VAL A 28 22.40 -5.87 6.63
N LYS A 29 22.65 -5.17 7.74
CA LYS A 29 23.95 -4.54 8.05
C LYS A 29 24.53 -5.16 9.32
N ASP A 30 25.83 -5.03 9.52
CA ASP A 30 26.45 -5.37 10.81
C ASP A 30 26.18 -4.24 11.81
N ARG A 31 25.67 -4.59 12.98
CA ARG A 31 25.31 -3.62 14.04
C ARG A 31 26.50 -2.76 14.48
N LYS A 32 27.74 -3.25 14.32
CA LYS A 32 28.94 -2.49 14.70
C LYS A 32 29.27 -1.34 13.73
N ASP A 33 28.75 -1.40 12.50
CA ASP A 33 29.09 -0.46 11.43
C ASP A 33 28.08 0.71 11.33
N VAL A 34 27.01 0.68 12.13
CA VAL A 34 25.92 1.65 12.10
C VAL A 34 25.85 2.44 13.41
N VAL A 35 25.46 3.71 13.32
CA VAL A 35 25.32 4.62 14.47
C VAL A 35 23.88 4.83 14.89
N CYS A 36 22.92 4.53 14.01
CA CYS A 36 21.50 4.67 14.28
C CYS A 36 20.70 3.59 13.55
N ARG A 37 19.84 2.90 14.29
CA ARG A 37 18.82 2.01 13.72
C ARG A 37 17.46 2.67 13.70
N VAL A 38 16.77 2.58 12.57
CA VAL A 38 15.49 3.24 12.32
C VAL A 38 14.44 2.18 11.98
N ALA A 39 13.42 2.05 12.83
CA ALA A 39 12.26 1.22 12.53
C ALA A 39 11.26 2.05 11.70
N LEU A 40 11.06 1.65 10.45
CA LEU A 40 10.03 2.20 9.57
C LEU A 40 8.74 1.39 9.75
N CYS A 41 7.86 1.90 10.60
CA CYS A 41 6.59 1.30 10.97
C CYS A 41 5.48 1.80 10.06
N PHE A 42 4.66 0.87 9.58
CA PHE A 42 3.38 1.17 8.95
C PHE A 42 2.28 0.60 9.85
N PRO A 43 1.43 1.43 10.48
CA PRO A 43 0.44 1.01 11.49
C PRO A 43 -0.79 0.31 10.90
N GLU A 44 -0.58 -0.48 9.86
CA GLU A 44 -1.57 -1.24 9.12
C GLU A 44 -0.94 -2.54 8.62
N LEU A 45 -1.77 -3.42 8.05
CA LEU A 45 -1.32 -4.70 7.51
C LEU A 45 -0.25 -4.54 6.42
N TYR A 46 0.63 -5.53 6.36
CA TYR A 46 1.78 -5.58 5.43
C TYR A 46 1.39 -5.31 3.98
N GLY A 47 0.27 -5.86 3.49
CA GLY A 47 -0.15 -5.69 2.09
C GLY A 47 -0.41 -4.23 1.69
N ILE A 48 -0.94 -3.43 2.63
CA ILE A 48 -1.13 -1.99 2.45
C ILE A 48 0.22 -1.28 2.56
N GLY A 49 1.00 -1.59 3.60
CA GLY A 49 2.28 -0.93 3.84
C GLY A 49 3.30 -1.15 2.73
N MET A 50 3.37 -2.35 2.15
CA MET A 50 4.23 -2.66 1.00
C MET A 50 3.76 -2.03 -0.31
N SER A 51 2.55 -1.47 -0.35
CA SER A 51 2.07 -0.66 -1.47
C SER A 51 2.50 0.81 -1.35
N HIS A 52 3.02 1.25 -0.19
CA HIS A 52 3.32 2.65 0.09
C HIS A 52 4.67 3.10 -0.51
N LEU A 53 4.63 3.93 -1.56
CA LEU A 53 5.83 4.42 -2.26
C LEU A 53 6.77 5.22 -1.34
N GLY A 54 6.22 6.09 -0.48
CA GLY A 54 7.03 6.88 0.45
C GLY A 54 7.85 6.01 1.42
N LEU A 55 7.32 4.85 1.82
CA LEU A 55 8.02 3.92 2.70
C LEU A 55 9.23 3.31 1.98
N LYS A 56 9.06 2.94 0.70
CA LYS A 56 10.13 2.41 -0.16
C LYS A 56 11.22 3.44 -0.42
N ILE A 57 10.85 4.70 -0.67
CA ILE A 57 11.79 5.81 -0.86
C ILE A 57 12.62 6.01 0.41
N LEU A 58 11.97 6.17 1.58
CA LEU A 58 12.66 6.41 2.85
C LEU A 58 13.55 5.23 3.25
N TYR A 59 13.10 3.99 3.04
CA TYR A 59 13.90 2.78 3.27
C TYR A 59 15.18 2.78 2.43
N SER A 60 15.09 3.11 1.13
CA SER A 60 16.25 3.21 0.23
C SER A 60 17.20 4.34 0.63
N ILE A 61 16.67 5.53 0.95
CA ILE A 61 17.48 6.69 1.36
C ILE A 61 18.29 6.37 2.62
N LEU A 62 17.63 5.85 3.67
CA LEU A 62 18.30 5.54 4.93
C LEU A 62 19.34 4.44 4.76
N ASN A 63 19.01 3.37 4.03
CA ASN A 63 19.93 2.24 3.87
C ASN A 63 21.11 2.52 2.92
N LYS A 64 21.05 3.56 2.08
CA LYS A 64 22.20 4.02 1.29
C LYS A 64 23.28 4.71 2.12
N ASP A 65 22.92 5.33 3.24
CA ASP A 65 23.93 5.84 4.19
C ASP A 65 24.53 4.65 4.96
N PRO A 66 25.84 4.40 4.87
CA PRO A 66 26.47 3.27 5.56
C PRO A 66 26.30 3.33 7.09
N ARG A 67 26.08 4.52 7.66
CA ARG A 67 25.95 4.75 9.11
C ARG A 67 24.54 4.47 9.63
N LEU A 68 23.53 4.38 8.77
CA LEU A 68 22.13 4.20 9.16
C LEU A 68 21.64 2.80 8.76
N TRP A 69 20.74 2.22 9.55
CA TRP A 69 20.08 0.96 9.17
C TRP A 69 18.58 1.09 9.37
N ALA A 70 17.82 1.05 8.26
CA ALA A 70 16.37 1.11 8.29
C ALA A 70 15.78 -0.28 8.10
N GLU A 71 14.80 -0.62 8.95
CA GLU A 71 14.13 -1.92 8.97
C GLU A 71 12.62 -1.74 9.06
N ARG A 72 11.86 -2.69 8.49
CA ARG A 72 10.42 -2.57 8.29
C ARG A 72 9.64 -3.27 9.39
N PHE A 73 8.53 -2.63 9.76
CA PHE A 73 7.55 -3.14 10.71
C PHE A 73 6.13 -2.85 10.23
N PHE A 74 5.22 -3.79 10.46
CA PHE A 74 3.80 -3.68 10.12
C PHE A 74 2.94 -4.09 11.30
N ALA A 75 1.70 -3.60 11.37
CA ALA A 75 0.75 -4.12 12.35
C ALA A 75 0.44 -5.59 12.02
N PRO A 76 0.48 -6.50 13.01
CA PRO A 76 0.11 -7.90 12.79
C PRO A 76 -1.40 -8.03 12.57
N GLU A 77 -1.81 -9.12 11.91
CA GLU A 77 -3.21 -9.53 11.88
C GLU A 77 -3.66 -9.99 13.28
N PRO A 78 -4.97 -10.00 13.58
CA PRO A 78 -5.46 -10.36 14.91
C PRO A 78 -5.01 -11.75 15.41
N ASP A 79 -4.89 -12.73 14.53
CA ASP A 79 -4.42 -14.08 14.86
C ASP A 79 -2.94 -14.08 15.31
N MET A 80 -2.09 -13.32 14.61
CA MET A 80 -0.69 -13.14 14.96
C MET A 80 -0.53 -12.27 16.22
N GLU A 81 -1.32 -11.19 16.38
CA GLU A 81 -1.33 -10.38 17.62
C GLU A 81 -1.61 -11.27 18.86
N GLU A 82 -2.62 -12.12 18.79
CA GLU A 82 -2.99 -13.02 19.88
C GLU A 82 -1.85 -14.01 20.22
N LEU A 83 -1.24 -14.61 19.19
CA LEU A 83 -0.12 -15.53 19.36
C LEU A 83 1.10 -14.86 20.00
N LEU A 84 1.46 -13.65 19.55
CA LEU A 84 2.56 -12.87 20.10
C LEU A 84 2.33 -12.56 21.58
N LYS A 85 1.12 -12.10 21.94
CA LYS A 85 0.74 -11.84 23.34
C LYS A 85 0.78 -13.09 24.20
N ARG A 86 0.16 -14.18 23.75
CA ARG A 86 0.10 -15.45 24.49
C ARG A 86 1.48 -16.05 24.71
N ARG A 87 2.37 -15.95 23.73
CA ARG A 87 3.75 -16.47 23.79
C ARG A 87 4.75 -15.48 24.35
N LYS A 88 4.34 -14.25 24.65
CA LYS A 88 5.19 -13.15 25.12
C LYS A 88 6.35 -12.87 24.17
N ILE A 89 6.10 -12.96 22.87
CA ILE A 89 7.05 -12.65 21.81
C ILE A 89 6.85 -11.19 21.40
N ARG A 90 7.95 -10.44 21.30
CA ARG A 90 7.92 -9.03 20.89
C ARG A 90 7.71 -8.90 19.39
N LEU A 91 7.11 -7.78 18.98
CA LEU A 91 7.09 -7.40 17.57
C LEU A 91 8.52 -7.10 17.10
N ALA A 92 9.00 -7.92 16.17
CA ALA A 92 10.32 -7.92 15.56
C ALA A 92 10.30 -7.40 14.12
N SER A 93 11.45 -6.88 13.66
CA SER A 93 11.63 -6.39 12.28
C SER A 93 11.62 -7.53 11.27
N LEU A 94 11.41 -7.20 9.99
CA LEU A 94 11.56 -8.18 8.91
C LEU A 94 13.02 -8.50 8.57
N GLU A 95 13.93 -7.53 8.69
CA GLU A 95 15.31 -7.68 8.24
C GLU A 95 16.21 -8.42 9.25
N SER A 96 16.34 -7.91 10.48
CA SER A 96 17.19 -8.52 11.52
C SER A 96 16.46 -9.41 12.50
N HIS A 97 15.12 -9.33 12.52
CA HIS A 97 14.27 -9.97 13.52
C HIS A 97 14.49 -9.46 14.96
N ASP A 98 15.10 -8.29 15.11
CA ASP A 98 15.25 -7.66 16.43
C ASP A 98 13.93 -7.00 16.88
N PRO A 99 13.63 -7.00 18.19
CA PRO A 99 12.46 -6.34 18.76
C PRO A 99 12.42 -4.83 18.49
N LEU A 100 11.21 -4.28 18.32
CA LEU A 100 11.01 -2.85 18.05
C LEU A 100 11.63 -1.92 19.11
N CYS A 101 11.67 -2.33 20.38
CA CYS A 101 12.29 -1.55 21.46
C CYS A 101 13.81 -1.38 21.33
N ASP A 102 14.49 -2.20 20.53
CA ASP A 102 15.96 -2.19 20.38
C ASP A 102 16.46 -1.18 19.34
N PHE A 103 15.55 -0.42 18.74
CA PHE A 103 15.84 0.60 17.73
C PHE A 103 16.11 1.97 18.37
N ASP A 104 16.81 2.83 17.64
CA ASP A 104 17.10 4.19 18.13
C ASP A 104 15.95 5.14 17.86
N VAL A 105 15.33 4.99 16.69
CA VAL A 105 14.21 5.78 16.20
C VAL A 105 13.13 4.83 15.70
N VAL A 106 11.88 5.07 16.10
CA VAL A 106 10.70 4.33 15.64
C VAL A 106 9.78 5.31 14.92
N GLY A 107 9.73 5.24 13.59
CA GLY A 107 8.96 6.14 12.74
C GLY A 107 7.71 5.51 12.17
N PHE A 108 6.54 6.11 12.42
CA PHE A 108 5.26 5.67 11.89
C PHE A 108 4.85 6.48 10.66
N ALA A 109 4.54 5.81 9.55
CA ALA A 109 3.91 6.41 8.39
C ALA A 109 2.37 6.35 8.51
N ILE A 110 1.76 7.48 8.88
CA ILE A 110 0.35 7.60 9.24
C ILE A 110 -0.43 8.20 8.06
N SER A 111 -1.16 7.33 7.36
CA SER A 111 -1.90 7.67 6.14
C SER A 111 -3.35 8.13 6.39
N THR A 112 -3.97 7.68 7.47
CA THR A 112 -5.37 7.95 7.84
C THR A 112 -5.53 7.95 9.36
N GLU A 113 -6.58 8.59 9.86
CA GLU A 113 -6.95 8.59 11.27
C GLU A 113 -7.43 7.21 11.77
N LEU A 114 -7.91 6.34 10.87
CA LEU A 114 -8.42 5.02 11.22
C LEU A 114 -7.32 4.00 11.58
N CYS A 115 -6.04 4.35 11.45
CA CYS A 115 -4.93 3.47 11.87
C CYS A 115 -4.36 3.79 13.26
N PHE A 116 -4.98 4.70 14.02
CA PHE A 116 -4.46 5.14 15.32
C PHE A 116 -4.34 4.01 16.34
N THR A 117 -5.28 3.05 16.37
CA THR A 117 -5.16 1.87 17.24
C THR A 117 -4.02 0.95 16.82
N GLY A 118 -3.71 0.88 15.52
CA GLY A 118 -2.56 0.14 14.98
C GLY A 118 -1.22 0.67 15.51
N ILE A 119 -1.10 1.99 15.72
CA ILE A 119 0.07 2.60 16.37
C ILE A 119 0.23 2.03 17.79
N LEU A 120 -0.84 2.00 18.58
CA LEU A 120 -0.81 1.49 19.95
C LEU A 120 -0.54 -0.03 19.99
N THR A 121 -1.09 -0.80 19.05
CA THR A 121 -0.79 -2.23 18.90
C THR A 121 0.71 -2.46 18.72
N MET A 122 1.35 -1.73 17.82
CA MET A 122 2.77 -1.90 17.54
C MET A 122 3.65 -1.44 18.70
N LEU A 123 3.31 -0.35 19.39
CA LEU A 123 4.03 0.11 20.58
C LEU A 123 3.95 -0.90 21.73
N ASP A 124 2.75 -1.43 22.02
CA ASP A 124 2.53 -2.43 23.08
C ASP A 124 3.31 -3.73 22.81
N LEU A 125 3.10 -4.32 21.63
CA LEU A 125 3.81 -5.55 21.23
C LEU A 125 5.32 -5.32 21.11
N GLY A 126 5.74 -4.12 20.72
CA GLY A 126 7.13 -3.70 20.64
C GLY A 126 7.80 -3.46 21.99
N GLY A 127 7.04 -3.41 23.10
CA GLY A 127 7.58 -3.15 24.43
C GLY A 127 7.97 -1.68 24.67
N ILE A 128 7.30 -0.75 24.01
CA ILE A 128 7.54 0.69 24.13
C ILE A 128 6.36 1.31 24.89
N PRO A 129 6.60 2.14 25.92
CA PRO A 129 5.52 2.85 26.61
C PRO A 129 4.62 3.62 25.64
N LEU A 130 3.31 3.47 25.79
CA LEU A 130 2.32 4.05 24.88
C LEU A 130 2.39 5.58 24.88
N LYS A 131 2.45 6.20 26.07
CA LYS A 131 2.54 7.66 26.20
C LYS A 131 3.99 8.13 26.14
N SER A 132 4.24 9.18 25.39
CA SER A 132 5.54 9.85 25.24
C SER A 132 6.14 10.25 26.59
N ALA A 133 5.31 10.80 27.50
CA ALA A 133 5.72 11.20 28.85
C ALA A 133 6.24 10.06 29.74
N GLN A 134 5.99 8.79 29.38
CA GLN A 134 6.47 7.62 30.12
C GLN A 134 7.82 7.10 29.61
N ARG A 135 8.40 7.72 28.57
CA ARG A 135 9.63 7.25 27.91
C ARG A 135 10.87 7.94 28.49
N GLY A 136 11.72 7.16 29.15
CA GLY A 136 13.06 7.59 29.58
C GLY A 136 14.15 7.51 28.50
N ALA A 137 15.42 7.71 28.88
CA ALA A 137 16.57 7.69 27.97
C ALA A 137 16.82 6.33 27.28
N GLY A 138 16.40 5.22 27.89
CA GLY A 138 16.57 3.88 27.34
C GLY A 138 15.55 3.47 26.27
N HIS A 139 14.55 4.30 25.99
CA HIS A 139 13.52 4.01 24.98
C HIS A 139 13.85 4.68 23.63
N PRO A 140 13.39 4.11 22.49
CA PRO A 140 13.50 4.77 21.19
C PRO A 140 12.84 6.16 21.18
N LEU A 141 13.30 7.00 20.27
CA LEU A 141 12.58 8.21 19.87
C LEU A 141 11.43 7.80 18.94
N VAL A 142 10.17 8.04 19.34
CA VAL A 142 9.00 7.66 18.54
C VAL A 142 8.50 8.87 17.75
N ILE A 143 8.49 8.74 16.43
CA ILE A 143 8.19 9.82 15.50
C ILE A 143 7.03 9.45 14.56
N GLY A 144 6.22 10.44 14.17
CA GLY A 144 5.12 10.24 13.21
C GLY A 144 5.30 11.09 11.96
N GLY A 145 4.94 10.57 10.79
CA GLY A 145 4.90 11.31 9.52
C GLY A 145 3.75 10.81 8.65
N GLY A 146 3.57 11.37 7.45
CA GLY A 146 2.51 10.98 6.51
C GLY A 146 1.39 12.01 6.36
N ALA A 147 0.32 11.66 5.66
CA ALA A 147 -0.74 12.62 5.31
C ALA A 147 -1.61 13.00 6.53
N ALA A 148 -1.86 12.07 7.45
CA ALA A 148 -2.73 12.34 8.61
C ALA A 148 -2.08 13.29 9.63
N VAL A 149 -0.74 13.46 9.61
CA VAL A 149 -0.03 14.33 10.57
C VAL A 149 -0.15 15.82 10.25
N PHE A 150 -0.94 16.20 9.24
CA PHE A 150 -1.42 17.57 9.09
C PHE A 150 -2.51 17.95 10.12
N ASN A 151 -3.01 16.99 10.91
CA ASN A 151 -3.56 17.24 12.24
C ASN A 151 -3.09 16.14 13.21
N PRO A 152 -1.92 16.29 13.84
CA PRO A 152 -1.36 15.27 14.72
C PRO A 152 -1.89 15.35 16.16
N GLU A 153 -2.63 16.41 16.52
CA GLU A 153 -3.07 16.64 17.90
C GLU A 153 -3.83 15.44 18.52
N PRO A 154 -4.76 14.75 17.83
CA PRO A 154 -5.48 13.61 18.39
C PRO A 154 -4.61 12.44 18.88
N ILE A 155 -3.35 12.37 18.44
CA ILE A 155 -2.38 11.32 18.79
C ILE A 155 -1.12 11.90 19.43
N ALA A 156 -1.09 13.20 19.75
CA ALA A 156 0.09 13.90 20.23
C ALA A 156 0.75 13.24 21.46
N ASP A 157 -0.06 12.73 22.39
CA ASP A 157 0.42 12.10 23.63
C ASP A 157 1.22 10.80 23.39
N PHE A 158 1.11 10.19 22.20
CA PHE A 158 1.81 8.95 21.86
C PHE A 158 3.15 9.17 21.15
N PHE A 159 3.46 10.40 20.74
CA PHE A 159 4.65 10.70 19.93
C PHE A 159 5.60 11.65 20.65
N ASP A 160 6.90 11.46 20.42
CA ASP A 160 7.91 12.40 20.85
C ASP A 160 7.95 13.62 19.92
N LEU A 161 7.85 13.37 18.61
CA LEU A 161 7.77 14.41 17.59
C LEU A 161 7.08 13.92 16.31
N PHE A 162 6.75 14.86 15.43
CA PHE A 162 6.24 14.61 14.10
C PHE A 162 7.15 15.24 13.04
N VAL A 163 7.25 14.57 11.90
CA VAL A 163 7.88 15.08 10.67
C VAL A 163 6.78 15.50 9.70
N LEU A 164 6.70 16.80 9.46
CA LEU A 164 5.70 17.47 8.64
C LEU A 164 6.27 17.72 7.23
N GLY A 165 5.54 17.27 6.20
CA GLY A 165 5.91 17.49 4.80
C GLY A 165 6.84 16.40 4.25
N ASP A 166 7.79 16.81 3.41
CA ASP A 166 8.67 15.90 2.68
C ASP A 166 9.77 15.33 3.60
N GLY A 167 9.86 14.00 3.69
CA GLY A 167 10.71 13.30 4.66
C GLY A 167 12.10 12.92 4.14
N GLU A 168 12.34 13.06 2.83
CA GLU A 168 13.53 12.57 2.13
C GLU A 168 14.83 13.12 2.70
N GLU A 169 14.86 14.40 3.07
CA GLU A 169 16.05 15.04 3.66
C GLU A 169 15.97 15.10 5.19
N VAL A 170 14.76 15.27 5.75
CA VAL A 170 14.55 15.47 7.18
C VAL A 170 14.87 14.20 7.97
N LEU A 171 14.38 13.04 7.52
CA LEU A 171 14.49 11.80 8.30
C LEU A 171 15.93 11.31 8.47
N PRO A 172 16.79 11.26 7.42
CA PRO A 172 18.20 10.89 7.59
C PRO A 172 18.95 11.87 8.50
N ALA A 173 18.73 13.17 8.33
CA ALA A 173 19.35 14.20 9.18
C ALA A 173 18.91 14.05 10.64
N LEU A 174 17.63 13.78 10.88
CA LEU A 174 17.06 13.59 12.21
C LEU A 174 17.61 12.33 12.87
N ALA A 175 17.75 11.22 12.13
CA ALA A 175 18.32 9.98 12.63
C ALA A 175 19.79 10.17 13.07
N LEU A 176 20.61 10.80 12.22
CA LEU A 176 22.01 11.10 12.55
C LEU A 176 22.13 12.03 13.76
N LYS A 177 21.31 13.09 13.82
CA LYS A 177 21.32 14.03 14.96
C LYS A 177 20.85 13.35 16.25
N THR A 178 19.87 12.45 16.17
CA THR A 178 19.42 11.66 17.31
C THR A 178 20.54 10.77 17.85
N ALA A 179 21.28 10.08 16.97
CA ALA A 179 22.43 9.27 17.37
C ALA A 179 23.55 10.11 18.00
N GLU A 180 23.85 11.28 17.45
CA GLU A 180 24.81 12.24 18.01
C GLU A 180 24.43 12.64 19.45
N LEU A 181 23.16 13.05 19.64
CA LEU A 181 22.66 13.50 20.94
C LEU A 181 22.58 12.37 21.98
N LYS A 182 22.19 11.15 21.55
CA LYS A 182 22.21 9.95 22.41
C LYS A 182 23.64 9.62 22.86
N LYS A 183 24.61 9.66 21.93
CA LYS A 183 26.03 9.41 22.23
C LYS A 183 26.61 10.45 23.19
N ALA A 184 26.16 11.69 23.11
CA ALA A 184 26.54 12.76 24.03
C ALA A 184 25.87 12.66 25.42
N GLY A 185 24.96 11.70 25.64
CA GLY A 185 24.21 11.56 26.88
C GLY A 185 23.20 12.70 27.11
N THR A 186 22.75 13.36 26.04
CA THR A 186 21.81 14.49 26.12
C THR A 186 20.48 14.03 26.71
N PRO A 187 19.97 14.69 27.78
CA PRO A 187 18.64 14.38 28.34
C PRO A 187 17.54 14.50 27.29
N ARG A 188 16.49 13.66 27.37
CA ARG A 188 15.41 13.57 26.37
C ARG A 188 14.77 14.94 26.10
N ASP A 189 14.42 15.71 27.13
CA ASP A 189 13.82 17.04 26.96
C ASP A 189 14.72 18.02 26.20
N ALA A 190 16.03 17.99 26.48
CA ALA A 190 17.01 18.81 25.78
C ALA A 190 17.19 18.34 24.32
N MET A 191 17.17 17.03 24.08
CA MET A 191 17.19 16.45 22.74
C MET A 191 15.98 16.89 21.92
N LEU A 192 14.76 16.82 22.48
CA LEU A 192 13.53 17.24 21.79
C LEU A 192 13.56 18.74 21.45
N ARG A 193 14.06 19.59 22.35
CA ARG A 193 14.25 21.04 22.09
C ARG A 193 15.28 21.31 21.00
N GLU A 194 16.33 20.50 20.91
CA GLU A 194 17.33 20.63 19.84
C GLU A 194 16.73 20.20 18.50
N LEU A 195 16.05 19.05 18.46
CA LEU A 195 15.41 18.53 17.25
C LEU A 195 14.28 19.44 16.75
N SER A 196 13.55 20.14 17.64
CA SER A 196 12.50 21.09 17.23
C SER A 196 13.01 22.30 16.45
N ARG A 197 14.33 22.51 16.37
CA ARG A 197 14.93 23.57 15.55
C ARG A 197 15.02 23.20 14.08
N MET A 198 14.89 21.92 13.74
CA MET A 198 14.91 21.44 12.37
C MET A 198 13.60 21.80 11.66
N THR A 199 13.69 22.25 10.41
CA THR A 199 12.51 22.41 9.55
C THR A 199 11.81 21.06 9.37
N GLY A 200 10.48 21.07 9.41
CA GLY A 200 9.65 19.87 9.36
C GLY A 200 9.39 19.23 10.72
N VAL A 201 10.06 19.62 11.81
CA VAL A 201 9.89 18.95 13.10
C VAL A 201 8.89 19.67 13.99
N TYR A 202 7.85 18.96 14.43
CA TYR A 202 6.90 19.40 15.45
C TYR A 202 7.03 18.54 16.71
N VAL A 203 7.24 19.17 17.87
CA VAL A 203 7.33 18.48 19.17
C VAL A 203 6.14 18.90 20.04
N PRO A 204 5.13 18.02 20.27
CA PRO A 204 3.90 18.40 20.97
C PRO A 204 4.12 18.89 22.41
N SER A 205 5.08 18.30 23.12
CA SER A 205 5.39 18.65 24.52
C SER A 205 5.94 20.07 24.69
N LEU A 206 6.29 20.76 23.60
CA LEU A 206 6.75 22.15 23.61
C LEU A 206 5.61 23.17 23.44
N PHE A 207 4.35 22.74 23.43
CA PHE A 207 3.19 23.60 23.28
C PHE A 207 2.12 23.33 24.35
N ASN A 208 1.78 24.38 25.09
CA ASN A 208 0.67 24.41 26.04
C ASN A 208 -0.63 24.77 25.31
N VAL A 209 -1.71 24.08 25.67
CA VAL A 209 -3.05 24.35 25.13
C VAL A 209 -4.00 24.61 26.28
N GLU A 210 -4.67 25.76 26.23
CA GLU A 210 -5.73 26.11 27.15
C GLU A 210 -7.08 25.98 26.45
N TYR A 211 -8.07 25.47 27.17
CA TYR A 211 -9.42 25.22 26.65
C TYR A 211 -10.45 26.14 27.31
N ASP A 212 -11.50 26.46 26.56
CA ASP A 212 -12.73 27.07 27.03
C ASP A 212 -13.90 26.16 26.60
N GLY A 213 -14.29 25.26 27.50
CA GLY A 213 -15.17 24.14 27.19
C GLY A 213 -14.62 23.25 26.07
N VAL A 214 -15.34 23.17 24.96
CA VAL A 214 -14.95 22.40 23.76
C VAL A 214 -13.89 23.15 22.93
N ARG A 215 -13.82 24.47 23.02
CA ARG A 215 -12.97 25.29 22.14
C ARG A 215 -11.56 25.45 22.71
N ILE A 216 -10.60 25.72 21.83
CA ILE A 216 -9.26 26.11 22.24
C ILE A 216 -9.25 27.62 22.50
N LYS A 217 -8.84 28.00 23.70
CA LYS A 217 -8.66 29.38 24.14
C LYS A 217 -7.31 29.94 23.68
N SER A 218 -6.24 29.16 23.81
CA SER A 218 -4.90 29.55 23.39
C SER A 218 -4.01 28.34 23.11
N ILE A 219 -3.07 28.50 22.17
CA ILE A 219 -1.94 27.59 21.95
C ILE A 219 -0.68 28.43 22.09
N SER A 220 0.17 28.10 23.05
CA SER A 220 1.39 28.87 23.32
C SER A 220 2.61 27.98 23.46
N PRO A 221 3.78 28.41 22.93
CA PRO A 221 5.02 27.68 23.17
C PRO A 221 5.36 27.68 24.66
N VAL A 222 5.99 26.61 25.16
CA VAL A 222 6.44 26.52 26.55
C VAL A 222 7.55 27.52 26.90
N SER A 223 8.24 28.06 25.89
CA SER A 223 9.27 29.09 26.05
C SER A 223 9.51 29.88 24.76
N PRO A 224 10.06 31.12 24.81
CA PRO A 224 10.21 31.99 23.64
C PRO A 224 11.14 31.47 22.53
N ASP A 225 12.03 30.53 22.83
CA ASP A 225 12.93 29.90 21.87
C ASP A 225 12.25 28.84 21.00
N VAL A 226 11.08 28.33 21.42
CA VAL A 226 10.28 27.38 20.66
C VAL A 226 9.54 28.13 19.56
N LYS A 227 9.86 27.80 18.31
CA LYS A 227 9.26 28.41 17.12
C LYS A 227 8.07 27.59 16.63
N ARG A 228 7.15 28.25 15.94
CA ARG A 228 6.08 27.57 15.20
C ARG A 228 6.68 26.63 14.15
N PRO A 229 6.39 25.31 14.19
CA PRO A 229 6.93 24.37 13.22
C PRO A 229 6.44 24.70 11.81
N ARG A 230 7.37 24.63 10.85
CA ARG A 230 7.09 24.76 9.42
C ARG A 230 7.33 23.41 8.77
N ARG A 231 6.45 22.99 7.86
CA ARG A 231 6.68 21.75 7.11
C ARG A 231 7.95 21.83 6.25
N ALA A 232 8.58 20.69 6.03
CA ALA A 232 9.65 20.54 5.06
C ALA A 232 9.08 20.39 3.64
N ILE A 233 9.82 20.94 2.68
CA ILE A 233 9.51 20.90 1.26
C ILE A 233 10.79 20.47 0.54
N LEU A 234 10.69 19.42 -0.28
CA LEU A 234 11.69 19.11 -1.27
C LEU A 234 11.42 19.99 -2.49
N ASP A 235 12.28 20.96 -2.75
CA ASP A 235 12.06 21.97 -3.80
C ASP A 235 12.13 21.38 -5.21
N ASP A 236 12.89 20.30 -5.40
CA ASP A 236 13.12 19.66 -6.69
C ASP A 236 12.91 18.16 -6.59
N LEU A 237 11.81 17.69 -7.19
CA LEU A 237 11.42 16.29 -7.15
C LEU A 237 12.41 15.38 -7.89
N SER A 238 13.21 15.91 -8.84
CA SER A 238 14.26 15.14 -9.51
C SER A 238 15.35 14.68 -8.54
N LYS A 239 15.58 15.41 -7.44
CA LYS A 239 16.52 15.04 -6.37
C LYS A 239 16.01 13.89 -5.50
N SER A 240 14.71 13.63 -5.48
CA SER A 240 14.16 12.47 -4.77
C SER A 240 14.59 11.20 -5.51
N PRO A 241 15.41 10.33 -4.91
CA PRO A 241 15.93 9.17 -5.60
C PRO A 241 14.83 8.13 -5.81
N PHE A 242 14.82 7.49 -6.98
CA PHE A 242 13.99 6.31 -7.19
C PHE A 242 14.62 5.08 -6.50
N PRO A 243 13.85 4.32 -5.70
CA PRO A 243 14.36 3.14 -4.99
C PRO A 243 14.45 1.92 -5.93
N TYR A 244 15.41 1.93 -6.85
CA TYR A 244 15.68 0.76 -7.71
C TYR A 244 15.98 -0.52 -6.92
N ASP A 245 16.58 -0.34 -5.75
CA ASP A 245 16.90 -1.34 -4.74
C ASP A 245 15.72 -1.67 -3.81
N MET A 246 14.49 -1.28 -4.16
CA MET A 246 13.30 -1.60 -3.35
C MET A 246 13.17 -3.09 -3.07
N VAL A 247 12.70 -3.41 -1.87
CA VAL A 247 12.35 -4.77 -1.48
C VAL A 247 11.24 -5.29 -2.39
N ILE A 248 11.42 -6.50 -2.91
CA ILE A 248 10.43 -7.18 -3.71
C ILE A 248 9.60 -8.08 -2.78
N PRO A 249 8.32 -7.74 -2.54
CA PRO A 249 7.52 -8.41 -1.52
C PRO A 249 7.22 -9.87 -1.86
N TYR A 250 7.20 -10.74 -0.84
CA TYR A 250 6.65 -12.10 -0.94
C TYR A 250 5.13 -12.09 -0.82
N GLY A 251 4.64 -11.48 0.26
CA GLY A 251 3.21 -11.32 0.51
C GLY A 251 2.58 -10.49 -0.59
N GLN A 252 1.29 -10.70 -0.88
CA GLN A 252 0.60 -9.94 -1.91
C GLN A 252 0.33 -8.49 -1.48
N PRO A 253 0.99 -7.48 -2.07
CA PRO A 253 0.63 -6.09 -1.83
C PRO A 253 -0.73 -5.80 -2.47
N VAL A 254 -1.48 -4.84 -1.92
CA VAL A 254 -2.75 -4.38 -2.52
C VAL A 254 -2.52 -3.76 -3.90
N PHE A 255 -1.42 -3.02 -4.07
CA PHE A 255 -0.99 -2.49 -5.36
C PHE A 255 0.36 -3.08 -5.76
N ASP A 256 0.30 -4.22 -6.44
CA ASP A 256 1.48 -4.95 -6.88
C ASP A 256 2.02 -4.46 -8.24
N ARG A 257 2.70 -3.30 -8.22
CA ARG A 257 3.15 -2.60 -9.43
C ARG A 257 4.34 -1.68 -9.18
N LEU A 258 5.03 -1.31 -10.26
CA LEU A 258 6.07 -0.27 -10.22
C LEU A 258 5.39 1.12 -10.19
N SER A 259 5.32 1.72 -9.01
CA SER A 259 4.78 3.08 -8.85
C SER A 259 5.89 4.11 -9.01
N VAL A 260 5.72 5.03 -9.97
CA VAL A 260 6.67 6.10 -10.27
C VAL A 260 5.97 7.45 -10.11
N GLU A 261 6.38 8.24 -9.12
CA GLU A 261 5.84 9.58 -8.87
C GLU A 261 6.30 10.55 -9.98
N ILE A 262 5.36 11.02 -10.80
CA ILE A 262 5.65 11.94 -11.92
C ILE A 262 5.58 13.41 -11.48
N ASP A 263 4.76 13.72 -10.48
CA ASP A 263 4.67 15.04 -9.87
C ASP A 263 4.12 14.95 -8.43
N ARG A 264 4.45 15.98 -7.63
CA ARG A 264 3.98 16.13 -6.25
C ARG A 264 3.31 17.47 -6.05
N GLY A 265 2.02 17.43 -5.73
CA GLY A 265 1.17 18.60 -5.53
C GLY A 265 0.02 18.65 -6.54
N CYS A 266 -0.90 19.61 -6.40
CA CYS A 266 -1.95 19.84 -7.38
C CYS A 266 -2.37 21.32 -7.38
N THR A 267 -2.48 21.94 -8.55
CA THR A 267 -2.96 23.33 -8.69
C THR A 267 -4.49 23.42 -8.77
N GLY A 268 -5.18 22.28 -8.84
CA GLY A 268 -6.63 22.19 -9.01
C GLY A 268 -7.41 22.98 -7.97
N GLY A 269 -6.94 23.04 -6.73
CA GLY A 269 -7.49 23.92 -5.69
C GLY A 269 -8.90 23.53 -5.23
N CYS A 270 -9.23 22.24 -5.26
CA CYS A 270 -10.49 21.72 -4.75
C CYS A 270 -10.60 22.01 -3.24
N ARG A 271 -11.74 22.56 -2.79
CA ARG A 271 -11.92 23.14 -1.45
C ARG A 271 -12.03 22.14 -0.30
N PHE A 272 -12.24 20.87 -0.62
CA PHE A 272 -12.21 19.75 0.33
C PHE A 272 -10.84 19.05 0.38
N CYS A 273 -9.98 19.26 -0.61
CA CYS A 273 -8.81 18.42 -0.82
C CYS A 273 -7.61 18.92 0.00
N GLN A 274 -7.29 18.23 1.10
CA GLN A 274 -6.13 18.55 1.93
C GLN A 274 -4.82 18.48 1.13
N ALA A 275 -4.61 17.39 0.38
CA ALA A 275 -3.41 17.22 -0.43
C ALA A 275 -3.21 18.34 -1.48
N GLY A 276 -4.31 18.87 -2.04
CA GLY A 276 -4.29 20.00 -2.97
C GLY A 276 -3.86 21.33 -2.34
N MET A 277 -3.83 21.40 -1.01
CA MET A 277 -3.35 22.56 -0.24
C MET A 277 -1.97 22.28 0.37
N THR A 278 -1.82 21.15 1.07
CA THR A 278 -0.63 20.84 1.88
C THR A 278 0.58 20.37 1.07
N TYR A 279 0.40 19.90 -0.17
CA TYR A 279 1.53 19.52 -1.04
C TYR A 279 2.02 20.62 -1.98
N ARG A 280 1.44 21.83 -1.95
CA ARG A 280 1.95 22.95 -2.76
C ARG A 280 3.40 23.30 -2.37
N PRO A 281 4.23 23.88 -3.26
CA PRO A 281 4.00 24.09 -4.69
C PRO A 281 3.98 22.78 -5.48
N VAL A 282 3.52 22.83 -6.73
CA VAL A 282 3.56 21.65 -7.63
C VAL A 282 4.98 21.49 -8.18
N ARG A 283 5.51 20.27 -8.15
CA ARG A 283 6.83 19.93 -8.70
C ARG A 283 6.69 18.71 -9.59
N GLU A 284 7.05 18.84 -10.86
CA GLU A 284 7.03 17.78 -11.87
C GLU A 284 8.45 17.26 -12.12
N ARG A 285 8.60 15.94 -12.25
CA ARG A 285 9.81 15.33 -12.84
C ARG A 285 9.84 15.61 -14.34
N THR A 286 11.01 15.47 -14.96
CA THR A 286 11.10 15.53 -16.42
C THR A 286 10.62 14.21 -17.04
N ALA A 287 10.13 14.25 -18.28
CA ALA A 287 9.68 13.03 -18.96
C ALA A 287 10.85 12.05 -19.21
N ASP A 288 12.06 12.55 -19.39
CA ASP A 288 13.27 11.73 -19.57
C ASP A 288 13.65 11.00 -18.29
N ASP A 289 13.59 11.69 -17.14
CA ASP A 289 13.83 11.05 -15.84
C ASP A 289 12.81 9.95 -15.59
N VAL A 290 11.52 10.21 -15.82
CA VAL A 290 10.45 9.22 -15.60
C VAL A 290 10.64 8.03 -16.54
N THR A 291 10.94 8.26 -17.81
CA THR A 291 11.17 7.18 -18.79
C THR A 291 12.38 6.34 -18.40
N ALA A 292 13.49 6.96 -18.02
CA ALA A 292 14.69 6.26 -17.56
C ALA A 292 14.42 5.44 -16.29
N ILE A 293 13.68 6.00 -15.34
CA ILE A 293 13.23 5.31 -14.12
C ILE A 293 12.43 4.07 -14.47
N ILE A 294 11.46 4.18 -15.38
CA ILE A 294 10.58 3.05 -15.72
C ILE A 294 11.36 1.97 -16.48
N SER A 295 12.11 2.31 -17.53
CA SER A 295 12.87 1.33 -18.33
C SER A 295 13.90 0.58 -17.50
N ARG A 296 14.54 1.24 -16.52
CA ARG A 296 15.44 0.58 -15.57
C ARG A 296 14.66 -0.18 -14.50
N GLY A 297 13.65 0.42 -13.92
CA GLY A 297 12.85 -0.14 -12.82
C GLY A 297 12.15 -1.44 -13.19
N VAL A 298 11.51 -1.51 -14.37
CA VAL A 298 10.88 -2.75 -14.88
C VAL A 298 11.88 -3.89 -14.95
N ARG A 299 13.05 -3.66 -15.55
CA ARG A 299 14.09 -4.69 -15.71
C ARG A 299 14.68 -5.13 -14.38
N GLU A 300 14.95 -4.20 -13.48
CA GLU A 300 15.55 -4.52 -12.19
C GLU A 300 14.59 -5.16 -11.19
N THR A 301 13.30 -4.83 -11.23
CA THR A 301 12.31 -5.33 -10.26
C THR A 301 11.57 -6.57 -10.76
N GLY A 302 11.37 -6.67 -12.08
CA GLY A 302 10.54 -7.70 -12.70
C GLY A 302 9.04 -7.37 -12.70
N PHE A 303 8.63 -6.14 -12.35
CA PHE A 303 7.23 -5.73 -12.50
C PHE A 303 6.80 -5.71 -13.97
N ASP A 304 5.54 -6.05 -14.21
CA ASP A 304 4.86 -6.03 -15.51
C ASP A 304 3.71 -5.01 -15.56
N ASP A 305 3.48 -4.28 -14.47
CA ASP A 305 2.55 -3.15 -14.38
C ASP A 305 3.25 -1.92 -13.80
N VAL A 306 3.05 -0.78 -14.44
CA VAL A 306 3.60 0.53 -14.08
C VAL A 306 2.47 1.49 -13.82
N THR A 307 2.58 2.28 -12.75
CA THR A 307 1.67 3.37 -12.45
C THR A 307 2.42 4.69 -12.41
N LEU A 308 1.96 5.64 -13.22
CA LEU A 308 2.40 7.03 -13.16
C LEU A 308 1.66 7.73 -12.01
N ALA A 309 2.27 7.73 -10.83
CA ALA A 309 1.67 8.18 -9.58
C ALA A 309 1.67 9.71 -9.47
N SER A 310 0.51 10.27 -9.15
CA SER A 310 0.30 11.69 -8.88
C SER A 310 -1.07 11.90 -8.20
N LEU A 311 -1.39 13.14 -7.84
CA LEU A 311 -2.76 13.50 -7.46
C LEU A 311 -3.70 13.60 -8.68
N SER A 312 -3.18 13.93 -9.86
CA SER A 312 -3.94 14.04 -11.11
C SER A 312 -3.00 13.90 -12.31
N SER A 313 -2.87 12.70 -12.87
CA SER A 313 -1.84 12.46 -13.91
C SER A 313 -2.14 13.20 -15.21
N GLY A 314 -3.41 13.54 -15.46
CA GLY A 314 -3.82 14.33 -16.62
C GLY A 314 -3.42 15.80 -16.53
N ASP A 315 -3.04 16.27 -15.34
CA ASP A 315 -2.59 17.62 -15.07
C ASP A 315 -1.07 17.79 -15.22
N TYR A 316 -0.34 16.70 -15.49
CA TYR A 316 1.10 16.72 -15.78
C TYR A 316 1.35 17.32 -17.17
N SER A 317 2.27 18.28 -17.26
CA SER A 317 2.41 19.18 -18.42
C SER A 317 2.75 18.50 -19.75
N SER A 318 3.30 17.29 -19.72
CA SER A 318 3.65 16.51 -20.93
C SER A 318 3.10 15.08 -20.87
N ILE A 319 1.87 14.88 -20.39
CA ILE A 319 1.34 13.53 -20.11
C ILE A 319 1.24 12.65 -21.36
N GLU A 320 0.87 13.22 -22.51
CA GLU A 320 0.79 12.50 -23.78
C GLU A 320 2.18 12.04 -24.22
N GLN A 321 3.14 12.96 -24.26
CA GLN A 321 4.52 12.68 -24.68
C GLN A 321 5.18 11.69 -23.73
N LEU A 322 4.98 11.86 -22.41
CA LEU A 322 5.48 10.92 -21.41
C LEU A 322 4.90 9.52 -21.64
N THR A 323 3.59 9.41 -21.84
CA THR A 323 2.96 8.10 -22.09
C THR A 323 3.53 7.46 -23.35
N THR A 324 3.65 8.22 -24.44
CA THR A 324 4.27 7.73 -25.69
C THR A 324 5.71 7.28 -25.49
N ARG A 325 6.55 8.07 -24.81
CA ARG A 325 7.94 7.73 -24.52
C ARG A 325 8.06 6.46 -23.68
N VAL A 326 7.28 6.35 -22.61
CA VAL A 326 7.27 5.16 -21.76
C VAL A 326 6.84 3.93 -22.54
N MET A 327 5.74 4.00 -23.30
CA MET A 327 5.25 2.87 -24.09
C MET A 327 6.27 2.41 -25.13
N ASN A 328 6.99 3.33 -25.77
CA ASN A 328 8.05 3.00 -26.72
C ASN A 328 9.29 2.42 -26.00
N ALA A 329 9.66 2.99 -24.85
CA ALA A 329 10.83 2.55 -24.09
C ALA A 329 10.63 1.22 -23.36
N THR A 330 9.39 0.73 -23.28
CA THR A 330 9.03 -0.59 -22.74
C THR A 330 8.44 -1.52 -23.81
N GLU A 331 8.59 -1.20 -25.09
CA GLU A 331 8.09 -2.05 -26.18
C GLU A 331 8.79 -3.43 -26.14
N GLY A 332 8.00 -4.51 -26.26
CA GLY A 332 8.50 -5.89 -26.18
C GLY A 332 8.71 -6.42 -24.75
N GLU A 333 8.69 -5.55 -23.73
CA GLU A 333 8.77 -5.96 -22.32
C GLU A 333 7.41 -6.42 -21.76
N HIS A 334 6.33 -6.32 -22.55
CA HIS A 334 4.96 -6.67 -22.16
C HIS A 334 4.50 -5.99 -20.85
N VAL A 335 4.76 -4.68 -20.74
CA VAL A 335 4.44 -3.88 -19.55
C VAL A 335 3.13 -3.11 -19.74
N SER A 336 2.23 -3.23 -18.77
CA SER A 336 1.05 -2.37 -18.65
C SER A 336 1.42 -1.02 -18.06
N VAL A 337 0.90 0.06 -18.63
CA VAL A 337 1.02 1.41 -18.06
C VAL A 337 -0.37 1.91 -17.68
N SER A 338 -0.53 2.29 -16.42
CA SER A 338 -1.76 2.82 -15.86
C SER A 338 -1.63 4.28 -15.44
N LEU A 339 -2.65 5.06 -15.77
CA LEU A 339 -2.80 6.47 -15.43
C LEU A 339 -3.90 6.61 -14.38
N PRO A 340 -3.57 6.56 -13.08
CA PRO A 340 -4.55 6.78 -12.03
C PRO A 340 -5.04 8.24 -12.08
N SER A 341 -6.27 8.46 -11.62
CA SER A 341 -6.77 9.80 -11.29
C SER A 341 -6.75 10.81 -12.45
N LEU A 342 -7.17 10.40 -13.66
CA LEU A 342 -7.36 11.33 -14.77
C LEU A 342 -8.54 12.28 -14.51
N ARG A 343 -8.31 13.58 -14.65
CA ARG A 343 -9.37 14.59 -14.64
C ARG A 343 -10.14 14.54 -15.96
N SER A 344 -11.46 14.67 -15.92
CA SER A 344 -12.24 14.82 -17.16
C SER A 344 -11.80 16.08 -17.90
N GLY A 345 -11.69 16.00 -19.23
CA GLY A 345 -11.22 17.09 -20.09
C GLY A 345 -9.73 17.05 -20.45
N THR A 346 -8.88 16.28 -19.77
CA THR A 346 -7.45 16.11 -20.14
C THR A 346 -7.20 14.88 -21.02
N LEU A 347 -8.26 14.15 -21.38
CA LEU A 347 -8.18 12.91 -22.14
C LEU A 347 -8.31 13.18 -23.64
N THR A 348 -7.23 12.90 -24.37
CA THR A 348 -7.20 12.98 -25.84
C THR A 348 -7.27 11.61 -26.47
N ASP A 349 -7.68 11.57 -27.74
CA ASP A 349 -7.75 10.31 -28.50
C ASP A 349 -6.38 9.64 -28.63
N GLU A 350 -5.31 10.43 -28.65
CA GLU A 350 -3.93 9.91 -28.64
C GLU A 350 -3.64 9.16 -27.35
N LEU A 351 -3.92 9.77 -26.19
CA LEU A 351 -3.69 9.14 -24.90
C LEU A 351 -4.48 7.83 -24.74
N ILE A 352 -5.75 7.83 -25.20
CA ILE A 352 -6.59 6.62 -25.23
C ILE A 352 -5.94 5.54 -26.11
N ARG A 353 -5.47 5.88 -27.31
CA ARG A 353 -4.81 4.94 -28.21
C ARG A 353 -3.53 4.36 -27.61
N GLN A 354 -2.70 5.18 -26.96
CA GLN A 354 -1.44 4.71 -26.35
C GLN A 354 -1.70 3.73 -25.20
N VAL A 355 -2.62 4.06 -24.28
CA VAL A 355 -2.98 3.18 -23.17
C VAL A 355 -3.65 1.88 -23.66
N ALA A 356 -4.32 1.91 -24.83
CA ALA A 356 -4.95 0.73 -25.42
C ALA A 356 -3.97 -0.30 -26.02
N ARG A 357 -2.67 0.02 -26.22
CA ARG A 357 -1.70 -0.84 -26.93
C ARG A 357 -1.45 -2.18 -26.24
N GLU A 358 -1.39 -2.19 -24.91
CA GLU A 358 -1.05 -3.40 -24.13
C GLU A 358 -2.28 -3.96 -23.40
N ARG A 359 -2.70 -3.30 -22.31
CA ARG A 359 -3.77 -3.78 -21.42
C ARG A 359 -4.81 -2.70 -21.18
N ARG A 360 -6.04 -2.94 -21.65
CA ARG A 360 -7.20 -2.09 -21.31
C ARG A 360 -7.56 -2.27 -19.81
N THR A 361 -6.95 -1.46 -18.96
CA THR A 361 -7.32 -1.34 -17.54
C THR A 361 -8.64 -0.58 -17.41
N GLY A 362 -9.35 -0.70 -16.28
CA GLY A 362 -10.59 0.07 -16.07
C GLY A 362 -10.32 1.57 -16.01
N PHE A 363 -11.02 2.37 -16.82
CA PHE A 363 -10.87 3.83 -16.84
C PHE A 363 -11.66 4.48 -15.70
N THR A 364 -11.12 5.53 -15.07
CA THR A 364 -11.72 6.20 -13.90
C THR A 364 -11.97 7.69 -14.18
N ILE A 365 -13.18 8.17 -13.90
CA ILE A 365 -13.54 9.61 -13.94
C ILE A 365 -13.89 10.09 -12.52
N THR A 366 -13.24 11.17 -12.06
CA THR A 366 -13.50 11.79 -10.75
C THR A 366 -14.42 12.99 -10.89
N ALA A 367 -15.72 12.76 -10.91
CA ALA A 367 -16.73 13.81 -11.01
C ALA A 367 -16.95 14.55 -9.68
N GLU A 368 -16.88 13.81 -8.56
CA GLU A 368 -16.97 14.27 -7.17
C GLU A 368 -18.32 14.82 -6.72
N ALA A 369 -19.05 15.53 -7.58
CA ALA A 369 -20.41 15.98 -7.33
C ALA A 369 -21.33 15.75 -8.54
N GLY A 370 -22.62 15.55 -8.26
CA GLY A 370 -23.64 15.17 -9.24
C GLY A 370 -24.16 16.30 -10.13
N THR A 371 -23.87 17.56 -9.79
CA THR A 371 -24.35 18.75 -10.53
C THR A 371 -23.22 19.73 -10.76
N GLN A 372 -23.34 20.55 -11.81
CA GLN A 372 -22.41 21.65 -12.07
C GLN A 372 -22.30 22.60 -10.88
N ARG A 373 -23.43 23.00 -10.31
CA ARG A 373 -23.50 23.90 -9.16
C ARG A 373 -22.63 23.43 -8.00
N LEU A 374 -22.78 22.16 -7.58
CA LEU A 374 -22.01 21.64 -6.44
C LEU A 374 -20.54 21.43 -6.81
N ARG A 375 -20.22 21.09 -8.07
CA ARG A 375 -18.83 21.08 -8.55
C ARG A 375 -18.18 22.47 -8.47
N ASP A 376 -18.91 23.53 -8.81
CA ASP A 376 -18.43 24.90 -8.70
C ASP A 376 -18.20 25.30 -7.23
N VAL A 377 -19.10 24.91 -6.32
CA VAL A 377 -18.96 25.13 -4.87
C VAL A 377 -17.70 24.46 -4.33
N ILE A 378 -17.40 23.23 -4.73
CA ILE A 378 -16.19 22.52 -4.28
C ILE A 378 -14.93 22.91 -5.07
N ASN A 379 -15.06 23.82 -6.03
CA ASN A 379 -14.03 24.29 -6.95
C ASN A 379 -13.45 23.19 -7.86
N LYS A 380 -14.27 22.21 -8.23
CA LYS A 380 -13.92 21.19 -9.23
C LYS A 380 -14.23 21.75 -10.61
N LYS A 381 -13.23 22.33 -11.27
CA LYS A 381 -13.39 22.95 -12.61
C LYS A 381 -13.53 21.89 -13.71
N ILE A 382 -14.66 21.20 -13.77
CA ILE A 382 -15.04 20.27 -14.83
C ILE A 382 -16.53 20.43 -15.12
N THR A 383 -16.93 20.42 -16.39
CA THR A 383 -18.34 20.58 -16.77
C THR A 383 -19.06 19.24 -16.96
N ASP A 384 -20.40 19.25 -16.94
CA ASP A 384 -21.20 18.05 -17.26
C ASP A 384 -20.87 17.57 -18.70
N GLU A 385 -20.74 18.50 -19.63
CA GLU A 385 -20.40 18.21 -21.03
C GLU A 385 -19.02 17.55 -21.14
N GLU A 386 -18.01 18.05 -20.41
CA GLU A 386 -16.66 17.46 -20.38
C GLU A 386 -16.67 16.03 -19.81
N ILE A 387 -17.49 15.76 -18.79
CA ILE A 387 -17.62 14.42 -18.20
C ILE A 387 -18.24 13.45 -19.21
N VAL A 388 -19.35 13.83 -19.83
CA VAL A 388 -20.08 13.00 -20.80
C VAL A 388 -19.23 12.77 -22.05
N GLU A 389 -18.56 13.81 -22.55
CA GLU A 389 -17.65 13.71 -23.69
C GLU A 389 -16.44 12.81 -23.37
N THR A 390 -15.85 12.92 -22.18
CA THR A 390 -14.78 12.01 -21.74
C THR A 390 -15.27 10.56 -21.76
N ALA A 391 -16.46 10.29 -21.22
CA ALA A 391 -17.04 8.95 -21.23
C ALA A 391 -17.33 8.44 -22.65
N ARG A 392 -17.78 9.31 -23.55
CA ARG A 392 -17.98 9.02 -24.98
C ARG A 392 -16.68 8.58 -25.65
N ARG A 393 -15.60 9.33 -25.47
CA ARG A 393 -14.27 9.00 -26.02
C ARG A 393 -13.74 7.68 -25.49
N VAL A 394 -13.87 7.43 -24.19
CA VAL A 394 -13.49 6.15 -23.57
C VAL A 394 -14.25 4.98 -24.20
N LEU A 395 -15.56 5.12 -24.40
CA LEU A 395 -16.38 4.10 -25.05
C LEU A 395 -15.99 3.90 -26.52
N ALA A 396 -15.74 4.98 -27.26
CA ALA A 396 -15.27 4.94 -28.65
C ALA A 396 -13.89 4.26 -28.77
N GLY A 397 -13.01 4.44 -27.78
CA GLY A 397 -11.73 3.73 -27.64
C GLY A 397 -11.85 2.22 -27.35
N GLY A 398 -13.07 1.72 -27.14
CA GLY A 398 -13.37 0.30 -26.99
C GLY A 398 -13.42 -0.20 -25.54
N TRP A 399 -13.37 0.68 -24.54
CA TRP A 399 -13.60 0.31 -23.15
C TRP A 399 -15.08 -0.02 -22.92
N ARG A 400 -15.33 -1.07 -22.14
CA ARG A 400 -16.69 -1.51 -21.76
C ARG A 400 -16.98 -1.33 -20.28
N MET A 401 -15.98 -0.97 -19.49
CA MET A 401 -16.10 -0.71 -18.06
C MET A 401 -15.60 0.70 -17.76
N LEU A 402 -16.36 1.44 -16.96
CA LEU A 402 -16.01 2.75 -16.44
C LEU A 402 -16.10 2.73 -14.91
N LYS A 403 -15.21 3.44 -14.23
CA LYS A 403 -15.30 3.73 -12.79
C LYS A 403 -15.55 5.22 -12.59
N MET A 404 -16.39 5.57 -11.63
CA MET A 404 -16.68 6.95 -11.28
C MET A 404 -16.66 7.15 -9.77
N TYR A 405 -16.20 8.31 -9.31
CA TYR A 405 -16.19 8.67 -7.89
C TYR A 405 -17.01 9.93 -7.61
N PHE A 406 -17.82 9.88 -6.56
CA PHE A 406 -18.64 10.96 -6.03
C PHE A 406 -18.52 11.06 -4.51
N MET A 407 -18.87 12.21 -3.96
CA MET A 407 -19.05 12.42 -2.53
C MET A 407 -20.49 12.84 -2.23
N ILE A 408 -20.92 12.57 -1.00
CA ILE A 408 -22.14 13.13 -0.42
C ILE A 408 -21.84 13.82 0.92
N GLY A 409 -22.69 14.76 1.30
CA GLY A 409 -22.54 15.61 2.47
C GLY A 409 -21.58 16.76 2.33
N LEU A 410 -21.38 17.23 1.09
CA LEU A 410 -20.58 18.42 0.84
C LEU A 410 -21.28 19.69 1.33
N PRO A 411 -20.52 20.76 1.66
CA PRO A 411 -21.12 22.04 2.04
C PRO A 411 -22.07 22.57 0.97
N THR A 412 -23.26 23.04 1.39
CA THR A 412 -24.36 23.51 0.53
C THR A 412 -25.03 22.45 -0.34
N GLU A 413 -24.73 21.16 -0.18
CA GLU A 413 -25.37 20.08 -0.93
C GLU A 413 -26.87 19.99 -0.64
N THR A 414 -27.64 19.79 -1.70
CA THR A 414 -29.09 19.59 -1.66
C THR A 414 -29.46 18.19 -2.17
N ASP A 415 -30.69 17.76 -1.91
CA ASP A 415 -31.19 16.47 -2.43
C ASP A 415 -31.19 16.43 -3.98
N GLU A 416 -31.32 17.59 -4.66
CA GLU A 416 -31.21 17.67 -6.12
C GLU A 416 -29.80 17.33 -6.62
N ASP A 417 -28.76 17.67 -5.86
CA ASP A 417 -27.37 17.35 -6.21
C ASP A 417 -27.07 15.87 -6.04
N VAL A 418 -27.63 15.26 -4.99
CA VAL A 418 -27.57 13.82 -4.74
C VAL A 418 -28.28 13.08 -5.88
N GLU A 419 -29.48 13.51 -6.29
CA GLU A 419 -30.15 12.94 -7.46
C GLU A 419 -29.41 13.21 -8.78
N GLY A 420 -28.66 14.31 -8.86
CA GLY A 420 -27.77 14.64 -9.97
C GLY A 420 -26.77 13.52 -10.29
N ILE A 421 -26.27 12.83 -9.27
CA ILE A 421 -25.40 11.65 -9.44
C ILE A 421 -26.10 10.58 -10.28
N LEU A 422 -27.37 10.29 -9.98
CA LEU A 422 -28.16 9.30 -10.72
C LEU A 422 -28.44 9.76 -12.15
N ARG A 423 -28.70 11.06 -12.36
CA ARG A 423 -28.94 11.63 -13.70
C ARG A 423 -27.70 11.49 -14.58
N LEU A 424 -26.55 11.92 -14.08
CA LEU A 424 -25.28 11.86 -14.81
C LEU A 424 -24.89 10.42 -15.17
N VAL A 425 -25.04 9.47 -14.23
CA VAL A 425 -24.72 8.06 -14.51
C VAL A 425 -25.71 7.45 -15.50
N ARG A 426 -27.01 7.80 -15.45
CA ARG A 426 -27.99 7.36 -16.46
C ARG A 426 -27.59 7.83 -17.85
N GLU A 427 -27.20 9.09 -17.98
CA GLU A 427 -26.72 9.64 -19.25
C GLU A 427 -25.53 8.84 -19.78
N ILE A 428 -24.51 8.60 -18.95
CA ILE A 428 -23.32 7.83 -19.33
C ILE A 428 -23.65 6.39 -19.74
N THR A 429 -24.51 5.69 -18.98
CA THR A 429 -24.92 4.32 -19.34
C THR A 429 -25.76 4.26 -20.62
N SER A 430 -26.39 5.37 -21.02
CA SER A 430 -27.21 5.45 -22.23
C SER A 430 -26.39 5.67 -23.50
N LEU A 431 -25.15 6.16 -23.37
CA LEU A 431 -24.23 6.41 -24.48
C LEU A 431 -24.07 5.18 -25.38
N LYS A 432 -24.01 5.44 -26.70
CA LYS A 432 -23.76 4.43 -27.72
C LYS A 432 -22.68 4.92 -28.67
N GLU A 433 -21.59 4.18 -28.80
CA GLU A 433 -20.52 4.46 -29.75
C GLU A 433 -20.18 3.19 -30.52
N HIS A 434 -20.11 3.24 -31.85
CA HIS A 434 -19.82 2.07 -32.70
C HIS A 434 -20.70 0.83 -32.37
N GLY A 435 -21.97 1.04 -32.03
CA GLY A 435 -22.90 -0.01 -31.61
C GLY A 435 -22.65 -0.60 -30.20
N ALA A 436 -21.65 -0.10 -29.49
CA ALA A 436 -21.28 -0.50 -28.14
C ALA A 436 -21.96 0.36 -27.07
N ARG A 437 -22.11 -0.22 -25.87
CA ARG A 437 -22.44 0.48 -24.62
C ARG A 437 -21.48 0.05 -23.52
N PHE A 438 -21.40 0.83 -22.46
CA PHE A 438 -20.79 0.37 -21.22
C PHE A 438 -21.57 -0.83 -20.66
N GLN A 439 -20.85 -1.90 -20.36
CA GLN A 439 -21.39 -3.11 -19.71
C GLN A 439 -21.41 -2.94 -18.18
N ALA A 440 -20.49 -2.13 -17.64
CA ALA A 440 -20.39 -1.87 -16.21
C ALA A 440 -19.87 -0.46 -15.94
N VAL A 441 -20.69 0.37 -15.28
CA VAL A 441 -20.29 1.63 -14.67
C VAL A 441 -20.26 1.43 -13.15
N ASN A 442 -19.06 1.34 -12.59
CA ASN A 442 -18.85 1.13 -11.17
C ASN A 442 -18.69 2.48 -10.48
N VAL A 443 -19.63 2.83 -9.61
CA VAL A 443 -19.67 4.13 -8.94
C VAL A 443 -19.27 3.97 -7.48
N GLY A 444 -18.20 4.64 -7.06
CA GLY A 444 -17.84 4.79 -5.66
C GLY A 444 -18.44 6.08 -5.10
N VAL A 445 -19.13 5.99 -3.96
CA VAL A 445 -19.62 7.17 -3.22
C VAL A 445 -19.04 7.17 -1.81
N SER A 446 -18.29 8.22 -1.46
CA SER A 446 -17.77 8.45 -0.10
C SER A 446 -18.53 9.59 0.59
N GLN A 447 -18.39 9.67 1.91
CA GLN A 447 -18.90 10.78 2.70
C GLN A 447 -17.83 11.88 2.77
N PHE A 448 -18.25 13.14 2.73
CA PHE A 448 -17.34 14.26 2.92
C PHE A 448 -16.87 14.33 4.37
N VAL A 449 -15.55 14.22 4.55
CA VAL A 449 -14.87 14.43 5.84
C VAL A 449 -14.13 15.77 5.80
N PRO A 450 -14.47 16.75 6.64
CA PRO A 450 -13.73 18.01 6.69
C PRO A 450 -12.30 17.80 7.19
N LYS A 451 -11.30 18.16 6.38
CA LYS A 451 -9.88 18.00 6.71
C LYS A 451 -9.22 19.34 7.08
N ALA A 452 -8.22 19.27 7.95
CA ALA A 452 -7.36 20.38 8.31
C ALA A 452 -6.69 21.03 7.09
N HIS A 453 -6.42 22.33 7.16
CA HIS A 453 -5.77 23.12 6.11
C HIS A 453 -6.52 23.18 4.77
N THR A 454 -7.84 22.99 4.79
CA THR A 454 -8.71 23.16 3.62
C THR A 454 -9.64 24.36 3.80
N PRO A 455 -10.17 24.96 2.71
CA PRO A 455 -11.23 25.95 2.81
C PRO A 455 -12.45 25.44 3.59
N PHE A 456 -12.76 24.14 3.52
CA PHE A 456 -13.87 23.54 4.27
C PHE A 456 -13.55 23.08 5.70
N GLN A 457 -12.37 23.41 6.22
CA GLN A 457 -12.00 23.02 7.59
C GLN A 457 -12.92 23.62 8.69
N TRP A 458 -13.69 24.66 8.37
CA TRP A 458 -14.70 25.26 9.27
C TRP A 458 -16.11 24.71 9.09
N ALA A 459 -16.38 24.02 7.97
CA ALA A 459 -17.67 23.39 7.73
C ALA A 459 -17.86 22.20 8.69
N PRO A 460 -19.08 21.89 9.14
CA PRO A 460 -19.34 20.66 9.86
C PRO A 460 -19.28 19.45 8.91
N MET A 461 -19.07 18.26 9.47
CA MET A 461 -19.47 17.03 8.79
C MET A 461 -20.99 16.93 8.84
N GLU A 462 -21.63 16.41 7.79
CA GLU A 462 -23.07 16.18 7.83
C GLU A 462 -23.41 15.04 8.81
N ASP A 463 -24.56 15.15 9.45
CA ASP A 463 -25.08 14.16 10.39
C ASP A 463 -25.14 12.74 9.80
N PRO A 464 -24.72 11.69 10.55
CA PRO A 464 -24.74 10.30 10.08
C PRO A 464 -26.11 9.80 9.59
N GLU A 465 -27.22 10.19 10.23
CA GLU A 465 -28.55 9.75 9.82
C GLU A 465 -28.91 10.33 8.44
N SER A 466 -28.60 11.61 8.20
CA SER A 466 -28.80 12.24 6.89
C SER A 466 -27.93 11.58 5.81
N LEU A 467 -26.66 11.29 6.11
CA LEU A 467 -25.75 10.59 5.20
C LEU A 467 -26.26 9.18 4.87
N MET A 468 -26.80 8.45 5.84
CA MET A 468 -27.40 7.13 5.65
C MET A 468 -28.67 7.20 4.80
N ARG A 469 -29.52 8.22 4.99
CA ARG A 469 -30.69 8.49 4.14
C ARG A 469 -30.27 8.71 2.69
N LYS A 470 -29.29 9.60 2.44
CA LYS A 470 -28.76 9.89 1.09
C LYS A 470 -28.15 8.65 0.44
N LYS A 471 -27.32 7.91 1.17
CA LYS A 471 -26.72 6.63 0.71
C LYS A 471 -27.81 5.62 0.33
N SER A 472 -28.85 5.48 1.14
CA SER A 472 -29.98 4.57 0.88
C SER A 472 -30.78 4.99 -0.35
N ALA A 473 -31.02 6.28 -0.52
CA ALA A 473 -31.69 6.83 -1.70
C ALA A 473 -30.89 6.54 -2.99
N LEU A 474 -29.57 6.75 -2.97
CA LEU A 474 -28.69 6.42 -4.08
C LEU A 474 -28.70 4.91 -4.38
N LEU A 475 -28.55 4.04 -3.37
CA LEU A 475 -28.61 2.59 -3.55
C LEU A 475 -29.93 2.16 -4.21
N GLY A 476 -31.06 2.71 -3.76
CA GLY A 476 -32.38 2.48 -4.38
C GLY A 476 -32.45 2.98 -5.83
N GLY A 477 -31.87 4.15 -6.11
CA GLY A 477 -31.78 4.74 -7.45
C GLY A 477 -30.93 3.92 -8.41
N PHE A 478 -29.76 3.45 -7.99
CA PHE A 478 -28.83 2.67 -8.79
C PHE A 478 -29.39 1.30 -9.18
N ARG A 479 -30.23 0.67 -8.34
CA ARG A 479 -30.94 -0.57 -8.70
C ARG A 479 -31.81 -0.44 -9.96
N ARG A 480 -32.22 0.79 -10.30
CA ARG A 480 -33.04 1.09 -11.49
C ARG A 480 -32.20 1.45 -12.72
N ILE A 481 -30.88 1.58 -12.61
CA ILE A 481 -29.97 1.94 -13.70
C ILE A 481 -29.29 0.67 -14.22
N LYS A 482 -29.69 0.21 -15.41
CA LYS A 482 -29.08 -0.97 -16.04
C LYS A 482 -27.61 -0.68 -16.40
N GLY A 483 -26.72 -1.60 -16.04
CA GLY A 483 -25.29 -1.48 -16.34
C GLY A 483 -24.50 -0.58 -15.38
N ALA A 484 -25.11 -0.07 -14.30
CA ALA A 484 -24.41 0.66 -13.25
C ALA A 484 -24.51 -0.07 -11.90
N LYS A 485 -23.47 0.04 -11.07
CA LYS A 485 -23.43 -0.48 -9.70
C LYS A 485 -22.76 0.54 -8.80
N MET A 486 -23.35 0.78 -7.64
CA MET A 486 -22.76 1.61 -6.60
C MET A 486 -22.07 0.74 -5.56
N LYS A 487 -20.90 1.19 -5.10
CA LYS A 487 -20.27 0.82 -3.83
C LYS A 487 -20.12 2.09 -3.00
N GLY A 488 -20.35 2.00 -1.69
CA GLY A 488 -20.21 3.16 -0.81
C GLY A 488 -19.48 2.82 0.47
N HIS A 489 -18.76 3.81 1.01
CA HIS A 489 -18.10 3.71 2.31
C HIS A 489 -19.12 3.62 3.45
N GLU A 490 -18.73 3.00 4.55
CA GLU A 490 -19.51 2.98 5.80
C GLU A 490 -19.54 4.38 6.40
N VAL A 491 -20.75 4.82 6.80
CA VAL A 491 -20.96 6.19 7.28
C VAL A 491 -20.33 6.33 8.66
N GLU A 492 -20.41 5.27 9.45
CA GLU A 492 -19.89 5.12 10.80
C GLU A 492 -18.36 5.28 10.85
N MET A 493 -17.63 4.65 9.91
CA MET A 493 -16.18 4.87 9.79
C MET A 493 -15.85 6.31 9.42
N SER A 494 -16.58 6.88 8.47
CA SER A 494 -16.35 8.27 8.03
C SER A 494 -16.66 9.27 9.16
N TYR A 495 -17.64 8.97 10.01
CA TYR A 495 -17.97 9.76 11.19
C TYR A 495 -16.80 9.76 12.17
N LEU A 496 -16.26 8.58 12.51
CA LEU A 496 -15.09 8.46 13.37
C LEU A 496 -13.86 9.17 12.76
N GLU A 497 -13.63 9.00 11.45
CA GLU A 497 -12.60 9.72 10.72
C GLU A 497 -12.81 11.24 10.83
N GLY A 498 -14.04 11.73 10.74
CA GLY A 498 -14.39 13.14 10.91
C GLY A 498 -14.13 13.68 12.30
N VAL A 499 -14.38 12.89 13.35
CA VAL A 499 -14.04 13.24 14.74
C VAL A 499 -12.54 13.47 14.88
N PHE A 500 -11.72 12.51 14.43
CA PHE A 500 -10.26 12.60 14.56
C PHE A 500 -9.64 13.62 13.61
N SER A 501 -10.10 13.71 12.36
CA SER A 501 -9.61 14.69 11.38
C SER A 501 -9.71 16.12 11.91
N ARG A 502 -10.76 16.39 12.70
CA ARG A 502 -11.05 17.69 13.29
C ARG A 502 -10.59 17.78 14.75
N GLY A 503 -10.08 16.71 15.32
CA GLY A 503 -9.86 16.53 16.75
C GLY A 503 -8.71 17.33 17.35
N ASP A 504 -8.70 17.41 18.68
CA ASP A 504 -7.62 17.98 19.49
C ASP A 504 -6.97 16.93 20.42
N ARG A 505 -5.93 17.31 21.18
CA ARG A 505 -5.15 16.36 22.00
C ARG A 505 -5.92 15.61 23.06
N ARG A 506 -7.11 16.08 23.48
CA ARG A 506 -7.92 15.36 24.47
C ARG A 506 -8.39 14.01 23.93
N LEU A 507 -8.52 13.88 22.60
CA LEU A 507 -8.89 12.64 21.94
C LEU A 507 -7.84 11.52 22.07
N ALA A 508 -6.59 11.83 22.42
CA ALA A 508 -5.59 10.78 22.65
C ALA A 508 -6.02 9.81 23.76
N ASN A 509 -6.72 10.30 24.79
CA ASN A 509 -7.27 9.43 25.84
C ASN A 509 -8.42 8.54 25.32
N VAL A 510 -9.20 9.01 24.34
CA VAL A 510 -10.25 8.21 23.69
C VAL A 510 -9.62 7.09 22.87
N VAL A 511 -8.59 7.40 22.06
CA VAL A 511 -7.85 6.38 21.29
C VAL A 511 -7.27 5.32 22.22
N LEU A 512 -6.69 5.73 23.35
CA LEU A 512 -6.16 4.79 24.35
C LEU A 512 -7.26 3.91 24.96
N SER A 513 -8.41 4.50 25.34
CA SER A 513 -9.54 3.75 25.89
C SER A 513 -10.11 2.74 24.88
N ALA A 514 -10.34 3.16 23.63
CA ALA A 514 -10.82 2.29 22.57
C ALA A 514 -9.85 1.12 22.29
N TYR A 515 -8.54 1.40 22.25
CA TYR A 515 -7.51 0.37 22.13
C TYR A 515 -7.57 -0.64 23.29
N GLN A 516 -7.75 -0.17 24.54
CA GLN A 516 -7.86 -1.03 25.72
C GLN A 516 -9.14 -1.90 25.70
N LYS A 517 -10.23 -1.40 25.12
CA LYS A 517 -11.48 -2.15 24.90
C LYS A 517 -11.39 -3.16 23.77
N GLY A 518 -10.36 -3.09 22.93
CA GLY A 518 -10.07 -4.07 21.89
C GLY A 518 -10.25 -3.58 20.45
N CYS A 519 -10.47 -2.28 20.22
CA CYS A 519 -10.51 -1.73 18.85
C CYS A 519 -9.16 -1.94 18.14
N ARG A 520 -9.18 -2.50 16.93
CA ARG A 520 -8.02 -2.79 16.09
C ARG A 520 -8.42 -2.60 14.64
N LEU A 521 -7.46 -2.16 13.81
CA LEU A 521 -7.62 -2.13 12.35
C LEU A 521 -8.92 -1.42 11.93
N ASP A 522 -9.18 -0.22 12.48
CA ASP A 522 -10.48 0.46 12.35
C ASP A 522 -10.80 0.91 10.91
N GLY A 523 -9.83 0.83 9.99
CA GLY A 523 -10.04 1.00 8.54
C GLY A 523 -10.65 -0.22 7.83
N TRP A 524 -10.83 -1.35 8.53
CA TRP A 524 -11.33 -2.61 7.99
C TRP A 524 -12.73 -2.92 8.53
N SER A 525 -13.72 -3.03 7.64
CA SER A 525 -15.13 -3.25 8.00
C SER A 525 -15.35 -4.45 8.93
N GLU A 526 -14.58 -5.52 8.76
CA GLU A 526 -14.66 -6.74 9.56
C GLU A 526 -14.13 -6.56 11.00
N HIS A 527 -13.38 -5.51 11.27
CA HIS A 527 -12.76 -5.23 12.58
C HIS A 527 -13.32 -3.96 13.24
N PHE A 528 -13.99 -3.11 12.47
CA PHE A 528 -14.51 -1.84 12.94
C PHE A 528 -15.62 -2.01 13.99
N ARG A 529 -15.46 -1.33 15.14
CA ARG A 529 -16.36 -1.44 16.30
C ARG A 529 -16.74 -0.07 16.85
N LEU A 530 -17.67 0.60 16.19
CA LEU A 530 -18.15 1.93 16.61
C LEU A 530 -18.71 1.91 18.04
N ASP A 531 -19.37 0.84 18.45
CA ASP A 531 -19.92 0.68 19.80
C ASP A 531 -18.84 0.84 20.89
N LEU A 532 -17.69 0.20 20.72
CA LEU A 532 -16.56 0.34 21.65
C LEU A 532 -15.93 1.73 21.61
N TRP A 533 -15.94 2.40 20.45
CA TRP A 533 -15.53 3.79 20.34
C TRP A 533 -16.46 4.73 21.11
N MET A 534 -17.77 4.55 21.00
CA MET A 534 -18.75 5.35 21.74
C MET A 534 -18.59 5.17 23.26
N GLU A 535 -18.39 3.94 23.73
CA GLU A 535 -18.04 3.70 25.14
C GLU A 535 -16.74 4.41 25.55
N ALA A 536 -15.72 4.43 24.68
CA ALA A 536 -14.47 5.12 24.96
C ALA A 536 -14.64 6.64 25.05
N PHE A 537 -15.53 7.23 24.26
CA PHE A 537 -15.91 8.64 24.38
C PHE A 537 -16.61 8.92 25.72
N GLU A 538 -17.54 8.06 26.12
CA GLU A 538 -18.26 8.15 27.40
C GLU A 538 -17.29 8.05 28.59
N ASP A 539 -16.38 7.07 28.59
CA ASP A 539 -15.39 6.86 29.65
C ASP A 539 -14.47 8.07 29.86
N VAL A 540 -14.12 8.78 28.78
CA VAL A 540 -13.28 9.98 28.82
C VAL A 540 -14.10 11.25 29.10
N GLY A 541 -15.43 11.20 28.92
CA GLY A 541 -16.32 12.34 29.10
C GLY A 541 -16.24 13.35 27.96
N LEU A 542 -16.02 12.90 26.72
CA LEU A 542 -16.00 13.75 25.53
C LEU A 542 -17.14 13.38 24.60
N ASN A 543 -17.84 14.37 24.05
CA ASN A 543 -18.85 14.15 23.03
C ASN A 543 -18.20 14.17 21.63
N PRO A 544 -18.29 13.10 20.82
CA PRO A 544 -17.75 13.09 19.46
C PRO A 544 -18.39 14.14 18.53
N ASP A 545 -19.66 14.49 18.73
CA ASP A 545 -20.38 15.45 17.88
C ASP A 545 -19.81 16.87 17.97
N ASP A 546 -19.26 17.22 19.13
CA ASP A 546 -18.60 18.51 19.37
C ASP A 546 -17.39 18.73 18.45
N TYR A 547 -16.81 17.64 17.95
CA TYR A 547 -15.70 17.62 17.01
C TYR A 547 -16.20 17.52 15.56
N ALA A 548 -17.04 16.53 15.24
CA ALA A 548 -17.44 16.23 13.87
C ALA A 548 -18.52 17.19 13.32
N LEU A 549 -19.61 17.37 14.06
CA LEU A 549 -20.86 17.98 13.56
C LEU A 549 -20.95 19.48 13.84
N ARG A 550 -20.09 20.01 14.72
CA ARG A 550 -20.07 21.44 15.04
C ARG A 550 -19.49 22.28 13.90
N LYS A 551 -20.23 23.28 13.43
CA LYS A 551 -19.69 24.36 12.59
C LYS A 551 -18.73 25.22 13.42
N ARG A 552 -17.53 25.48 12.89
CA ARG A 552 -16.50 26.28 13.56
C ARG A 552 -16.55 27.73 13.10
N ASP A 553 -16.27 28.65 14.03
CA ASP A 553 -16.16 30.07 13.69
C ASP A 553 -14.85 30.34 12.93
N ALA A 554 -14.86 31.30 12.00
CA ALA A 554 -13.68 31.67 11.23
C ALA A 554 -12.52 32.18 12.10
N ALA A 555 -12.83 32.82 13.23
CA ALA A 555 -11.88 33.33 14.21
C ALA A 555 -11.44 32.28 15.24
N GLU A 556 -12.07 31.10 15.27
CA GLU A 556 -11.71 30.02 16.20
C GLU A 556 -10.25 29.58 15.99
N ILE A 557 -9.56 29.30 17.10
CA ILE A 557 -8.24 28.69 17.11
C ILE A 557 -8.43 27.19 16.85
N LEU A 558 -7.82 26.69 15.78
CA LEU A 558 -7.92 25.31 15.36
C LEU A 558 -6.76 24.49 15.96
N PRO A 559 -6.93 23.17 16.21
CA PRO A 559 -5.87 22.33 16.78
C PRO A 559 -4.56 22.38 15.96
N TRP A 560 -4.68 22.41 14.64
CA TRP A 560 -3.56 22.51 13.70
C TRP A 560 -3.07 23.96 13.44
N ASP A 561 -3.63 24.98 14.10
CA ASP A 561 -3.07 26.35 14.02
C ASP A 561 -1.67 26.43 14.65
N VAL A 562 -1.26 25.40 15.41
CA VAL A 562 0.10 25.25 15.95
C VAL A 562 1.18 25.13 14.87
N MET A 563 0.84 24.77 13.62
CA MET A 563 1.83 24.53 12.55
C MET A 563 1.60 25.39 11.32
N ASP A 564 2.66 25.62 10.56
CA ASP A 564 2.65 26.36 9.30
C ASP A 564 2.93 25.43 8.12
N VAL A 565 1.90 25.24 7.28
CA VAL A 565 1.95 24.44 6.05
C VAL A 565 2.16 25.30 4.80
N GLY A 566 2.46 26.59 4.95
CA GLY A 566 2.67 27.55 3.86
C GLY A 566 1.40 28.17 3.29
N VAL A 567 0.26 27.46 3.31
CA VAL A 567 -1.03 28.02 2.90
C VAL A 567 -1.63 28.84 4.04
N SER A 568 -1.91 30.12 3.77
CA SER A 568 -2.39 31.07 4.77
C SER A 568 -3.87 30.90 5.11
N LYS A 569 -4.22 31.09 6.40
CA LYS A 569 -5.61 31.11 6.89
C LYS A 569 -6.47 32.15 6.15
N LYS A 570 -5.87 33.30 5.79
CA LYS A 570 -6.53 34.36 4.99
C LYS A 570 -6.97 33.87 3.61
N TYR A 571 -6.12 33.11 2.91
CA TYR A 571 -6.46 32.51 1.62
C TYR A 571 -7.61 31.51 1.75
N LEU A 572 -7.54 30.61 2.74
CA LEU A 572 -8.55 29.59 2.97
C LEU A 572 -9.93 30.20 3.28
N LEU A 573 -9.97 31.26 4.11
CA LEU A 573 -11.21 31.99 4.41
C LEU A 573 -11.77 32.72 3.19
N ARG A 574 -10.91 33.30 2.35
CA ARG A 574 -11.36 33.92 1.08
C ARG A 574 -12.00 32.87 0.20
N ASP A 575 -11.37 31.72 0.02
CA ASP A 575 -11.86 30.67 -0.88
C ASP A 575 -13.13 29.98 -0.33
N LEU A 576 -13.30 29.90 0.99
CA LEU A 576 -14.56 29.49 1.62
C LEU A 576 -15.71 30.43 1.26
N ARG A 577 -15.51 31.75 1.29
CA ARG A 577 -16.53 32.73 0.90
C ARG A 577 -16.91 32.64 -0.57
N GLU A 578 -15.97 32.30 -1.44
CA GLU A 578 -16.26 32.04 -2.85
C GLU A 578 -17.06 30.75 -3.04
N ALA A 579 -16.82 29.73 -2.20
CA ALA A 579 -17.63 28.51 -2.17
C ALA A 579 -19.09 28.80 -1.82
N GLU A 580 -19.35 29.63 -0.81
CA GLU A 580 -20.70 30.02 -0.38
C GLU A 580 -21.48 30.75 -1.49
N LYS A 581 -20.77 31.40 -2.43
CA LYS A 581 -21.36 32.07 -3.60
C LYS A 581 -21.44 31.16 -4.84
N GLY A 582 -20.89 29.95 -4.80
CA GLY A 582 -20.73 29.09 -5.98
C GLY A 582 -19.77 29.64 -7.03
N VAL A 583 -18.83 30.50 -6.66
CA VAL A 583 -17.86 31.10 -7.57
C VAL A 583 -16.64 30.20 -7.69
N VAL A 584 -16.25 29.89 -8.93
CA VAL A 584 -15.06 29.09 -9.24
C VAL A 584 -13.80 29.96 -9.13
N THR A 585 -12.82 29.48 -8.35
CA THR A 585 -11.50 30.12 -8.25
C THR A 585 -10.58 29.55 -9.33
N GLY A 586 -9.76 30.39 -9.98
CA GLY A 586 -8.87 30.00 -11.09
C GLY A 586 -7.82 28.92 -10.77
N ASP A 587 -7.07 28.48 -11.78
CA ASP A 587 -5.94 27.56 -11.65
C ASP A 587 -4.62 28.31 -11.82
N CYS A 588 -3.69 28.18 -10.86
CA CYS A 588 -2.41 28.90 -10.89
C CYS A 588 -1.52 28.60 -12.13
N ARG A 589 -1.86 27.58 -12.94
CA ARG A 589 -1.20 27.34 -14.23
C ARG A 589 -1.74 28.21 -15.37
N ARG A 590 -2.94 28.77 -15.21
CA ARG A 590 -3.70 29.46 -16.27
C ARG A 590 -4.03 30.91 -15.92
N VAL A 591 -3.93 31.29 -14.64
CA VAL A 591 -4.22 32.64 -14.15
C VAL A 591 -3.08 33.16 -13.30
N ASP A 592 -3.10 34.47 -13.02
CA ASP A 592 -2.17 35.11 -12.10
C ASP A 592 -2.21 34.50 -10.69
N CYS A 593 -1.11 34.70 -9.95
CA CYS A 593 -0.95 34.15 -8.61
C CYS A 593 -2.16 34.45 -7.70
N LEU A 594 -2.78 33.39 -7.17
CA LEU A 594 -3.96 33.48 -6.31
C LEU A 594 -3.64 33.91 -4.86
N GLY A 595 -2.37 34.12 -4.52
CA GLY A 595 -1.95 34.60 -3.20
C GLY A 595 -2.22 33.62 -2.06
N CYS A 596 -1.86 32.33 -2.23
CA CYS A 596 -2.13 31.32 -1.20
C CYS A 596 -1.27 31.44 0.07
N GLY A 597 -0.13 32.15 0.00
CA GLY A 597 0.81 32.32 1.11
C GLY A 597 2.22 31.84 0.75
N LEU A 598 2.32 30.92 -0.21
CA LEU A 598 3.59 30.52 -0.82
C LEU A 598 4.10 31.61 -1.79
N PRO A 599 5.43 31.77 -1.95
CA PRO A 599 6.02 32.65 -2.93
C PRO A 599 5.50 32.40 -4.36
N ALA A 600 5.41 33.48 -5.14
CA ALA A 600 5.01 33.40 -6.54
C ALA A 600 6.13 32.71 -7.35
N ASN A 601 5.75 31.79 -8.25
CA ASN A 601 6.64 31.01 -9.12
C ASN A 601 7.43 29.86 -8.49
N ASP A 602 7.09 29.42 -7.28
CA ASP A 602 7.70 28.22 -6.66
C ASP A 602 7.26 26.89 -7.31
N ASN A 603 6.30 26.94 -8.25
CA ASN A 603 5.92 25.75 -9.00
C ASN A 603 7.05 25.38 -9.98
N VAL A 604 7.57 24.17 -9.85
CA VAL A 604 8.53 23.57 -10.80
C VAL A 604 7.72 22.73 -11.80
N ILE A 605 7.15 23.41 -12.79
CA ILE A 605 6.31 22.80 -13.84
C ILE A 605 7.14 22.70 -15.11
N GLN A 606 7.15 21.52 -15.74
CA GLN A 606 7.90 21.29 -16.96
C GLN A 606 7.27 22.02 -18.14
N LYS A 607 8.10 22.47 -19.08
CA LYS A 607 7.58 22.98 -20.36
C LYS A 607 6.97 21.81 -21.15
N PRO A 608 5.78 21.97 -21.75
CA PRO A 608 5.21 20.94 -22.61
C PRO A 608 6.21 20.54 -23.71
N LEU A 609 6.45 19.24 -23.83
CA LEU A 609 7.27 18.69 -24.89
C LEU A 609 6.55 18.78 -26.24
N PRO A 610 7.29 18.93 -27.36
CA PRO A 610 6.69 18.86 -28.69
C PRO A 610 6.03 17.50 -28.92
N PRO A 611 4.97 17.41 -29.75
CA PRO A 611 4.33 16.14 -30.07
C PRO A 611 5.34 15.13 -30.63
N GLU A 612 5.35 13.92 -30.09
CA GLU A 612 6.09 12.78 -30.65
C GLU A 612 5.11 11.82 -31.31
N THR A 613 5.34 11.48 -32.57
CA THR A 613 4.58 10.43 -33.24
C THR A 613 5.14 9.08 -32.84
N ALA A 614 4.32 8.27 -32.18
CA ALA A 614 4.66 6.86 -31.96
C ALA A 614 4.57 6.09 -33.29
N PRO A 615 5.53 5.21 -33.61
CA PRO A 615 5.31 4.21 -34.65
C PRO A 615 4.11 3.33 -34.26
N PRO A 616 3.30 2.84 -35.23
CA PRO A 616 2.22 1.92 -34.93
C PRO A 616 2.78 0.69 -34.21
N ALA A 617 2.12 0.27 -33.12
CA ALA A 617 2.50 -0.92 -32.37
C ALA A 617 2.65 -2.10 -33.34
N ALA A 618 3.85 -2.68 -33.42
CA ALA A 618 4.04 -3.88 -34.20
C ALA A 618 3.15 -4.97 -33.59
N LYS A 619 2.28 -5.59 -34.38
CA LYS A 619 1.60 -6.79 -33.91
C LYS A 619 2.68 -7.85 -33.68
N PRO A 620 2.86 -8.38 -32.47
CA PRO A 620 3.83 -9.44 -32.27
C PRO A 620 3.42 -10.62 -33.16
N GLU A 621 4.29 -10.98 -34.11
CA GLU A 621 4.10 -12.20 -34.86
C GLU A 621 4.19 -13.36 -33.86
N PRO A 622 3.23 -14.31 -33.88
CA PRO A 622 3.35 -15.49 -33.05
C PRO A 622 4.68 -16.18 -33.37
N PRO A 623 5.45 -16.59 -32.34
CA PRO A 623 6.75 -17.21 -32.57
C PRO A 623 6.57 -18.46 -33.43
N ARG A 624 7.41 -18.58 -34.47
CA ARG A 624 7.34 -19.66 -35.46
C ARG A 624 7.59 -21.04 -34.84
N GLU A 625 8.30 -21.08 -33.72
CA GLU A 625 8.63 -22.28 -32.97
C GLU A 625 8.59 -21.99 -31.46
N ILE A 626 8.06 -22.92 -30.66
CA ILE A 626 8.00 -22.84 -29.20
C ILE A 626 8.91 -23.92 -28.62
N PHE A 627 9.82 -23.52 -27.73
CA PHE A 627 10.72 -24.41 -27.02
C PHE A 627 10.23 -24.61 -25.59
N ARG A 628 9.88 -25.84 -25.21
CA ARG A 628 9.41 -26.15 -23.85
C ARG A 628 10.55 -26.67 -22.98
N TYR A 629 10.66 -26.13 -21.78
CA TYR A 629 11.61 -26.54 -20.76
C TYR A 629 10.87 -26.99 -19.51
N ARG A 630 11.32 -28.09 -18.92
CA ARG A 630 10.84 -28.56 -17.62
C ARG A 630 11.92 -28.32 -16.58
N LEU A 631 11.55 -27.61 -15.52
CA LEU A 631 12.40 -27.33 -14.39
C LEU A 631 11.97 -28.22 -13.23
N ASN A 632 12.97 -28.68 -12.47
CA ASN A 632 12.77 -29.18 -11.13
C ASN A 632 13.33 -28.13 -10.16
N PHE A 633 12.54 -27.72 -9.17
CA PHE A 633 12.96 -26.75 -8.17
C PHE A 633 12.63 -27.23 -6.76
N ARG A 634 13.30 -26.64 -5.77
CA ARG A 634 13.04 -26.85 -4.34
C ARG A 634 12.56 -25.56 -3.68
N LYS A 635 11.77 -25.74 -2.63
CA LYS A 635 11.19 -24.73 -1.75
C LYS A 635 11.48 -25.14 -0.31
N GLU A 636 12.45 -24.49 0.29
CA GLU A 636 13.01 -24.81 1.61
C GLU A 636 12.97 -23.61 2.55
N ARG A 637 13.29 -23.83 3.83
CA ARG A 637 13.35 -22.78 4.87
C ARG A 637 12.03 -22.01 4.90
N MET A 638 12.09 -20.69 5.05
CA MET A 638 10.90 -19.84 5.13
C MET A 638 10.11 -19.74 3.82
N ALA A 639 10.71 -20.08 2.66
CA ALA A 639 9.97 -20.12 1.41
C ALA A 639 8.83 -21.16 1.43
N LYS A 640 8.84 -22.12 2.37
CA LYS A 640 7.73 -23.06 2.61
C LYS A 640 6.42 -22.34 2.94
N TYR A 641 6.47 -21.11 3.47
CA TYR A 641 5.31 -20.29 3.79
C TYR A 641 4.76 -19.49 2.61
N LEU A 642 5.37 -19.57 1.43
CA LEU A 642 4.82 -19.01 0.20
C LEU A 642 3.66 -19.88 -0.30
N SER A 643 2.53 -19.23 -0.54
CA SER A 643 1.38 -19.76 -1.25
C SER A 643 1.69 -19.98 -2.74
N HIS A 644 0.81 -20.72 -3.41
CA HIS A 644 0.97 -20.97 -4.84
C HIS A 644 1.00 -19.69 -5.68
N LEU A 645 0.13 -18.72 -5.38
CA LEU A 645 0.09 -17.45 -6.14
C LEU A 645 1.36 -16.63 -5.94
N GLU A 646 1.92 -16.62 -4.72
CA GLU A 646 3.18 -15.91 -4.43
C GLU A 646 4.36 -16.58 -5.14
N MET A 647 4.37 -17.93 -5.23
CA MET A 647 5.35 -18.64 -6.05
C MET A 647 5.24 -18.29 -7.53
N VAL A 648 4.02 -18.22 -8.09
CA VAL A 648 3.79 -17.80 -9.48
C VAL A 648 4.36 -16.40 -9.71
N THR A 649 4.09 -15.46 -8.81
CA THR A 649 4.62 -14.09 -8.86
C THR A 649 6.15 -14.06 -8.76
N ALA A 650 6.75 -14.80 -7.82
CA ALA A 650 8.20 -14.87 -7.63
C ALA A 650 8.91 -15.38 -8.89
N PHE A 651 8.45 -16.50 -9.46
CA PHE A 651 9.01 -17.04 -10.71
C PHE A 651 8.77 -16.10 -11.90
N SER A 652 7.58 -15.51 -12.02
CA SER A 652 7.28 -14.55 -13.10
C SER A 652 8.28 -13.38 -13.11
N ARG A 653 8.54 -12.80 -11.94
CA ARG A 653 9.51 -11.71 -11.78
C ARG A 653 10.95 -12.18 -12.01
N ALA A 654 11.33 -13.34 -11.48
CA ALA A 654 12.67 -13.89 -11.65
C ALA A 654 13.00 -14.15 -13.12
N VAL A 655 12.04 -14.70 -13.87
CA VAL A 655 12.14 -14.93 -15.32
C VAL A 655 12.33 -13.62 -16.09
N ARG A 656 11.60 -12.55 -15.73
CA ARG A 656 11.75 -11.21 -16.33
C ARG A 656 13.12 -10.62 -16.04
N ARG A 657 13.54 -10.61 -14.77
CA ARG A 657 14.87 -10.09 -14.37
C ARG A 657 16.01 -10.86 -15.01
N ALA A 658 15.83 -12.17 -15.21
CA ALA A 658 16.80 -13.04 -15.87
C ALA A 658 16.88 -12.81 -17.40
N GLY A 659 15.96 -12.03 -17.98
CA GLY A 659 15.91 -11.77 -19.43
C GLY A 659 15.65 -13.04 -20.25
N LEU A 660 14.84 -13.97 -19.73
CA LEU A 660 14.53 -15.21 -20.44
C LEU A 660 13.55 -14.96 -21.58
N PRO A 661 13.71 -15.63 -22.75
CA PRO A 661 12.91 -15.39 -23.95
C PRO A 661 11.53 -16.05 -23.88
N MET A 662 10.72 -15.65 -22.90
CA MET A 662 9.40 -16.23 -22.63
C MET A 662 8.43 -16.07 -23.79
N ALA A 663 7.72 -17.14 -24.13
CA ALA A 663 6.52 -17.06 -24.94
C ALA A 663 5.34 -16.54 -24.09
N TYR A 664 4.44 -15.80 -24.73
CA TYR A 664 3.26 -15.21 -24.10
C TYR A 664 1.97 -15.76 -24.74
N SER A 665 0.87 -15.78 -23.98
CA SER A 665 -0.44 -16.18 -24.46
C SER A 665 -1.03 -15.16 -25.45
N SER A 666 -1.84 -15.62 -26.39
CA SER A 666 -2.62 -14.73 -27.27
C SER A 666 -3.83 -14.15 -26.53
N GLY A 667 -4.11 -12.85 -26.68
CA GLY A 667 -5.29 -12.20 -26.11
C GLY A 667 -5.06 -10.74 -25.73
N PHE A 668 -6.06 -10.10 -25.12
CA PHE A 668 -5.99 -8.70 -24.66
C PHE A 668 -5.10 -8.50 -23.43
N HIS A 669 -4.72 -9.59 -22.75
CA HIS A 669 -3.81 -9.62 -21.59
C HIS A 669 -2.82 -10.77 -21.79
N PRO A 670 -1.68 -10.54 -22.46
CA PRO A 670 -0.68 -11.58 -22.66
C PRO A 670 -0.04 -11.96 -21.33
N HIS A 671 -0.09 -13.25 -20.99
CA HIS A 671 0.57 -13.81 -19.81
C HIS A 671 1.72 -14.71 -20.23
N GLN A 672 2.78 -14.74 -19.43
CA GLN A 672 3.88 -15.69 -19.61
C GLN A 672 3.35 -17.12 -19.66
N ARG A 673 3.78 -17.90 -20.65
CA ARG A 673 3.39 -19.31 -20.78
C ARG A 673 4.20 -20.15 -19.81
N MET A 674 3.67 -20.26 -18.60
CA MET A 674 4.23 -20.97 -17.47
C MET A 674 3.17 -21.91 -16.88
N SER A 675 3.52 -23.16 -16.61
CA SER A 675 2.62 -24.15 -16.01
C SER A 675 3.30 -24.83 -14.83
N PHE A 676 2.72 -24.67 -13.64
CA PHE A 676 3.19 -25.37 -12.45
C PHE A 676 2.60 -26.78 -12.36
N GLY A 677 3.30 -27.65 -11.63
CA GLY A 677 2.72 -28.89 -11.13
C GLY A 677 1.62 -28.64 -10.10
N SER A 678 1.21 -29.70 -9.40
CA SER A 678 0.20 -29.59 -8.36
C SER A 678 0.68 -28.72 -7.18
N ALA A 679 -0.17 -27.78 -6.78
CA ALA A 679 0.15 -26.84 -5.70
C ALA A 679 0.23 -27.55 -4.34
N LEU A 680 1.28 -27.24 -3.58
CA LEU A 680 1.43 -27.72 -2.21
C LEU A 680 0.76 -26.77 -1.20
N PRO A 681 0.24 -27.30 -0.09
CA PRO A 681 -0.17 -26.46 1.03
C PRO A 681 0.98 -25.61 1.57
N VAL A 682 0.62 -24.42 2.07
CA VAL A 682 1.54 -23.56 2.83
C VAL A 682 2.10 -24.31 4.05
N GLY A 683 3.37 -24.08 4.37
CA GLY A 683 4.10 -24.73 5.46
C GLY A 683 4.87 -26.00 5.03
N VAL A 684 4.66 -26.49 3.80
CA VAL A 684 5.28 -27.72 3.31
C VAL A 684 6.61 -27.42 2.61
N VAL A 685 7.68 -28.11 3.04
CA VAL A 685 8.98 -28.11 2.36
C VAL A 685 8.91 -29.02 1.15
N SER A 686 9.51 -28.59 0.05
CA SER A 686 9.57 -29.34 -1.18
C SER A 686 10.99 -29.39 -1.71
N LEU A 687 11.50 -30.58 -2.01
CA LEU A 687 12.80 -30.75 -2.62
C LEU A 687 12.72 -30.88 -4.14
N ALA A 688 11.51 -31.07 -4.68
CA ALA A 688 11.28 -31.36 -6.08
C ALA A 688 9.82 -31.05 -6.49
N GLU A 689 9.60 -29.81 -6.91
CA GLU A 689 8.43 -29.36 -7.66
C GLU A 689 8.79 -29.15 -9.13
N SER A 690 7.79 -29.29 -10.00
CA SER A 690 7.97 -29.17 -11.45
C SER A 690 7.32 -27.91 -11.99
N LEU A 691 8.00 -27.26 -12.92
CA LEU A 691 7.53 -26.07 -13.64
C LEU A 691 7.86 -26.23 -15.12
N ASP A 692 6.89 -26.02 -16.00
CA ASP A 692 7.12 -25.93 -17.44
C ASP A 692 7.16 -24.46 -17.86
N LEU A 693 8.21 -24.09 -18.59
CA LEU A 693 8.36 -22.79 -19.26
C LEU A 693 8.34 -22.99 -20.78
N GLU A 694 7.72 -22.06 -21.50
CA GLU A 694 7.72 -22.04 -22.96
C GLU A 694 8.43 -20.79 -23.45
N PHE A 695 9.43 -20.96 -24.33
CA PHE A 695 10.25 -19.88 -24.88
C PHE A 695 10.02 -19.71 -26.38
N HIS A 696 10.23 -18.49 -26.88
CA HIS A 696 10.23 -18.16 -28.31
C HIS A 696 11.60 -18.33 -28.98
N ALA A 697 12.65 -18.56 -28.20
CA ALA A 697 14.01 -18.85 -28.68
C ALA A 697 14.64 -19.98 -27.84
N PRO A 698 15.45 -20.86 -28.45
CA PRO A 698 16.10 -21.93 -27.71
C PRO A 698 17.22 -21.36 -26.85
N MET A 699 17.43 -21.97 -25.69
CA MET A 699 18.46 -21.62 -24.72
C MET A 699 19.01 -22.88 -24.05
N GLU A 700 20.27 -22.86 -23.65
CA GLU A 700 20.90 -24.02 -22.99
C GLU A 700 20.31 -24.23 -21.57
N PRO A 701 19.90 -25.46 -21.19
CA PRO A 701 19.29 -25.71 -19.89
C PRO A 701 20.14 -25.28 -18.68
N SER A 702 21.46 -25.41 -18.77
CA SER A 702 22.40 -24.95 -17.73
C SER A 702 22.33 -23.43 -17.54
N GLU A 703 22.27 -22.68 -18.64
CA GLU A 703 22.18 -21.22 -18.63
C GLU A 703 20.86 -20.74 -18.01
N ILE A 704 19.74 -21.40 -18.34
CA ILE A 704 18.42 -21.11 -17.73
C ILE A 704 18.48 -21.28 -16.22
N ARG A 705 19.03 -22.41 -15.76
CA ARG A 705 19.17 -22.71 -14.33
C ARG A 705 20.01 -21.65 -13.62
N GLU A 706 21.15 -21.28 -14.18
CA GLU A 706 22.07 -20.30 -13.60
C GLU A 706 21.46 -18.91 -13.52
N LYS A 707 20.78 -18.44 -14.58
CA LYS A 707 20.13 -17.13 -14.57
C LYS A 707 18.97 -17.09 -13.58
N LEU A 708 18.12 -18.12 -13.54
CA LEU A 708 17.02 -18.18 -12.58
C LEU A 708 17.50 -18.21 -11.14
N ASN A 709 18.50 -19.03 -10.81
CA ASN A 709 19.01 -19.12 -9.44
C ASN A 709 19.70 -17.84 -8.95
N LYS A 710 20.15 -16.94 -9.85
CA LYS A 710 20.64 -15.60 -9.47
C LYS A 710 19.48 -14.64 -9.12
N GLU A 711 18.32 -14.86 -9.73
CA GLU A 711 17.17 -13.99 -9.60
C GLU A 711 16.14 -14.47 -8.57
N LEU A 712 16.08 -15.77 -8.29
CA LEU A 712 15.21 -16.35 -7.26
C LEU A 712 15.66 -15.93 -5.86
N GLU A 713 14.69 -15.94 -4.96
CA GLU A 713 14.87 -15.53 -3.58
C GLU A 713 15.33 -16.68 -2.67
N GLU A 714 15.74 -16.36 -1.44
CA GLU A 714 16.27 -17.35 -0.52
C GLU A 714 15.22 -18.43 -0.18
N GLY A 715 15.61 -19.70 -0.33
CA GLY A 715 14.74 -20.84 -0.11
C GLY A 715 14.10 -21.39 -1.38
N LEU A 716 14.12 -20.65 -2.50
CA LEU A 716 13.75 -21.15 -3.83
C LEU A 716 15.00 -21.44 -4.65
N CYS A 717 15.08 -22.63 -5.26
CA CYS A 717 16.20 -22.95 -6.14
C CYS A 717 15.82 -23.98 -7.20
N VAL A 718 16.19 -23.70 -8.45
CA VAL A 718 16.11 -24.63 -9.58
C VAL A 718 17.24 -25.64 -9.47
N ASN A 719 16.89 -26.92 -9.27
CA ASN A 719 17.81 -28.05 -9.21
C ASN A 719 18.29 -28.45 -10.61
N SER A 720 17.36 -28.62 -11.54
CA SER A 720 17.63 -29.05 -12.91
C SER A 720 16.66 -28.44 -13.91
N VAL A 721 17.08 -28.38 -15.17
CA VAL A 721 16.29 -27.95 -16.31
C VAL A 721 16.53 -28.94 -17.43
N GLU A 722 15.46 -29.36 -18.11
CA GLU A 722 15.51 -30.24 -19.27
C GLU A 722 14.72 -29.62 -20.42
N ARG A 723 15.30 -29.65 -21.63
CA ARG A 723 14.57 -29.31 -22.84
C ARG A 723 13.67 -30.48 -23.24
N MET A 724 12.39 -30.22 -23.38
CA MET A 724 11.40 -31.24 -23.74
C MET A 724 11.36 -31.43 -25.25
N SER A 725 11.24 -32.69 -25.69
CA SER A 725 11.01 -33.05 -27.09
C SER A 725 9.53 -33.42 -27.32
N PRO A 726 8.94 -33.07 -28.48
CA PRO A 726 7.62 -33.56 -28.85
C PRO A 726 7.55 -35.11 -28.92
N PRO A 727 6.42 -35.75 -28.56
CA PRO A 727 5.19 -35.15 -28.03
C PRO A 727 5.33 -34.74 -26.55
N TYR A 728 4.86 -33.54 -26.22
CA TYR A 728 4.99 -32.97 -24.87
C TYR A 728 4.05 -33.66 -23.88
N ARG A 729 4.61 -34.42 -22.94
CA ARG A 729 3.85 -34.94 -21.80
C ARG A 729 3.61 -33.82 -20.78
N SER A 730 2.40 -33.74 -20.23
CA SER A 730 2.10 -32.83 -19.12
C SER A 730 2.92 -33.18 -17.87
N ILE A 731 3.06 -32.23 -16.95
CA ILE A 731 3.74 -32.45 -15.67
C ILE A 731 3.09 -33.64 -14.93
N GLN A 732 1.76 -33.67 -14.88
CA GLN A 732 1.01 -34.72 -14.19
C GLN A 732 1.21 -36.10 -14.82
N SER A 733 1.30 -36.21 -16.16
CA SER A 733 1.50 -37.51 -16.82
C SER A 733 2.96 -37.99 -16.82
N SER A 734 3.90 -37.14 -16.41
CA SER A 734 5.32 -37.46 -16.34
C SER A 734 5.78 -37.86 -14.93
N SER A 735 4.94 -37.68 -13.91
CA SER A 735 5.22 -38.05 -12.53
C SER A 735 4.80 -39.49 -12.26
N ALA A 736 5.75 -40.37 -11.92
CA ALA A 736 5.48 -41.77 -11.58
C ALA A 736 4.91 -41.93 -10.15
N SER A 737 5.53 -41.24 -9.19
CA SER A 737 5.09 -41.20 -7.79
C SER A 737 5.65 -39.98 -7.07
N THR A 738 4.99 -39.60 -5.96
CA THR A 738 5.45 -38.57 -5.03
C THR A 738 5.76 -39.21 -3.69
N VAL A 739 6.95 -38.95 -3.17
CA VAL A 739 7.38 -39.37 -1.83
C VAL A 739 7.18 -38.22 -0.87
N TRP A 740 6.53 -38.51 0.26
CA TRP A 740 6.37 -37.62 1.39
C TRP A 740 7.18 -38.16 2.55
N GLU A 741 8.07 -37.35 3.10
CA GLU A 741 8.77 -37.66 4.34
C GLU A 741 8.17 -36.79 5.45
N ILE A 742 7.73 -37.43 6.52
CA ILE A 742 7.24 -36.77 7.73
C ILE A 742 8.34 -36.97 8.78
N VAL A 743 9.03 -35.90 9.13
CA VAL A 743 10.14 -35.92 10.10
C VAL A 743 9.59 -35.55 11.47
N ASP A 744 9.77 -36.42 12.47
CA ASP A 744 9.36 -36.19 13.86
C ASP A 744 10.50 -35.52 14.65
N VAL A 745 10.30 -34.28 15.12
CA VAL A 745 11.30 -33.56 15.95
C VAL A 745 10.83 -33.31 17.40
N GLY A 746 9.91 -34.12 17.95
CA GLY A 746 9.77 -34.30 19.41
C GLY A 746 8.35 -34.48 19.98
N ASP A 747 8.29 -34.81 21.26
CA ASP A 747 7.17 -35.45 21.98
C ASP A 747 5.90 -34.59 22.14
N ALA A 748 4.88 -34.90 21.34
CA ALA A 748 3.44 -34.93 21.67
C ALA A 748 2.62 -34.97 20.35
N ALA A 749 2.57 -36.13 19.71
CA ALA A 749 1.76 -36.40 18.53
C ALA A 749 1.47 -37.92 18.45
N PRO A 750 0.43 -38.37 17.70
CA PRO A 750 0.19 -39.80 17.45
C PRO A 750 1.46 -40.48 16.91
N SER A 751 1.64 -41.75 17.28
CA SER A 751 2.81 -42.54 16.87
C SER A 751 2.87 -42.66 15.35
N LEU A 752 4.05 -42.70 14.73
CA LEU A 752 4.18 -42.83 13.27
C LEU A 752 3.45 -44.09 12.72
N ASP A 753 3.19 -45.07 13.58
CA ASP A 753 2.40 -46.27 13.27
C ASP A 753 0.90 -45.99 13.14
N GLU A 754 0.31 -45.12 13.95
CA GLU A 754 -1.10 -44.71 13.81
C GLU A 754 -1.35 -43.94 12.50
N VAL A 755 -0.33 -43.20 12.09
CA VAL A 755 -0.30 -42.41 10.85
C VAL A 755 -0.18 -43.33 9.64
N ARG A 756 0.73 -44.31 9.73
CA ARG A 756 0.91 -45.36 8.73
C ARG A 756 -0.36 -46.20 8.58
N ALA A 757 -1.01 -46.57 9.68
CA ALA A 757 -2.27 -47.31 9.67
C ALA A 757 -3.39 -46.51 8.99
N SER A 758 -3.52 -45.23 9.34
CA SER A 758 -4.50 -44.32 8.71
C SER A 758 -4.21 -44.11 7.22
N ALA A 759 -2.95 -43.91 6.84
CA ALA A 759 -2.52 -43.74 5.44
C ALA A 759 -2.68 -45.03 4.62
N GLY A 760 -2.46 -46.21 5.21
CA GLY A 760 -2.59 -47.51 4.55
C GLY A 760 -4.02 -47.85 4.10
N THR A 761 -5.04 -47.16 4.65
CA THR A 761 -6.44 -47.29 4.22
C THR A 761 -6.82 -46.33 3.08
N MET A 762 -5.91 -45.43 2.67
CA MET A 762 -6.18 -44.41 1.65
C MET A 762 -5.83 -44.89 0.25
N GLU A 763 -6.79 -44.75 -0.66
CA GLU A 763 -6.62 -45.04 -2.08
C GLU A 763 -5.48 -44.18 -2.69
N GLY A 764 -4.43 -44.84 -3.20
CA GLY A 764 -3.29 -44.20 -3.88
C GLY A 764 -1.97 -44.14 -3.09
N VAL A 765 -1.90 -44.67 -1.87
CA VAL A 765 -0.64 -44.88 -1.12
C VAL A 765 0.00 -46.21 -1.55
N VAL A 766 1.28 -46.19 -1.92
CA VAL A 766 2.02 -47.32 -2.51
C VAL A 766 2.92 -48.01 -1.49
N ALA A 767 3.54 -47.26 -0.59
CA ALA A 767 4.43 -47.78 0.45
C ALA A 767 4.53 -46.82 1.64
N GLY A 768 4.71 -47.35 2.85
CA GLY A 768 4.90 -46.60 4.09
C GLY A 768 5.99 -47.26 4.95
N GLU A 769 7.13 -46.60 5.14
CA GLU A 769 8.27 -47.10 5.93
C GLU A 769 8.63 -46.09 7.04
N VAL A 770 8.80 -46.58 8.27
CA VAL A 770 9.29 -45.78 9.40
C VAL A 770 10.78 -46.07 9.59
N LYS A 771 11.62 -45.04 9.55
CA LYS A 771 13.06 -45.13 9.87
C LYS A 771 13.39 -44.26 11.07
N SER A 772 14.21 -44.76 11.97
CA SER A 772 14.72 -43.98 13.10
C SER A 772 16.24 -43.94 13.03
N GLU A 773 16.80 -42.75 12.82
CA GLU A 773 18.25 -42.51 12.80
C GLU A 773 18.56 -41.28 13.66
N GLY A 774 19.55 -41.38 14.56
CA GLY A 774 20.01 -40.26 15.37
C GLY A 774 18.98 -39.65 16.33
N GLY A 775 17.95 -40.41 16.75
CA GLY A 775 16.87 -39.92 17.62
C GLY A 775 15.73 -39.21 16.88
N VAL A 776 15.75 -39.18 15.55
CA VAL A 776 14.70 -38.61 14.69
C VAL A 776 13.99 -39.77 13.97
N SER A 777 12.68 -39.88 14.16
CA SER A 777 11.86 -40.86 13.46
C SER A 777 11.21 -40.23 12.22
N THR A 778 11.33 -40.87 11.07
CA THR A 778 10.80 -40.39 9.79
C THR A 778 9.84 -41.42 9.19
N LEU A 779 8.62 -41.01 8.85
CA LEU A 779 7.69 -41.82 8.06
C LEU A 779 7.76 -41.40 6.60
N ARG A 780 8.13 -42.34 5.72
CA ARG A 780 8.18 -42.15 4.27
C ARG A 780 6.94 -42.78 3.65
N LEU A 781 6.09 -41.95 3.02
CA LEU A 781 4.90 -42.37 2.29
C LEU A 781 5.09 -42.12 0.80
N GLU A 782 4.93 -43.15 -0.03
CA GLU A 782 4.89 -43.01 -1.48
C GLU A 782 3.44 -42.98 -1.97
N THR A 783 3.12 -42.04 -2.85
CA THR A 783 1.75 -41.84 -3.36
C THR A 783 1.73 -41.70 -4.88
N ARG A 784 0.69 -42.22 -5.54
CA ARG A 784 0.47 -42.04 -6.98
C ARG A 784 -0.14 -40.68 -7.35
N HIS A 785 -0.75 -39.99 -6.38
CA HIS A 785 -1.42 -38.70 -6.58
C HIS A 785 -1.16 -37.73 -5.42
N GLU A 786 -0.93 -36.45 -5.75
CA GLU A 786 -0.62 -35.42 -4.75
C GLU A 786 -1.82 -35.00 -3.88
N GLY A 787 -3.05 -35.35 -4.28
CA GLY A 787 -4.29 -35.01 -3.57
C GLY A 787 -4.53 -35.74 -2.23
N ILE A 788 -3.63 -36.65 -1.83
CA ILE A 788 -3.73 -37.40 -0.56
C ILE A 788 -3.44 -36.51 0.66
N LEU A 789 -2.72 -35.39 0.50
CA LEU A 789 -2.36 -34.53 1.63
C LEU A 789 -3.55 -33.94 2.39
N GLY A 790 -4.60 -33.54 1.66
CA GLY A 790 -5.83 -33.02 2.28
C GLY A 790 -6.57 -34.08 3.08
N LYS A 791 -6.43 -35.37 2.71
CA LYS A 791 -6.98 -36.51 3.45
C LYS A 791 -6.11 -36.85 4.67
N LEU A 792 -4.78 -36.78 4.55
CA LEU A 792 -3.84 -36.95 5.67
C LEU A 792 -4.03 -35.89 6.75
N LYS A 793 -4.18 -34.61 6.39
CA LYS A 793 -4.45 -33.51 7.35
C LYS A 793 -5.79 -33.67 8.08
N LYS A 794 -6.82 -34.24 7.44
CA LYS A 794 -8.14 -34.48 8.05
C LYS A 794 -8.19 -35.70 8.96
N ALA A 795 -7.43 -36.75 8.65
CA ALA A 795 -7.47 -38.03 9.37
C ALA A 795 -6.82 -37.96 10.77
N ALA A 796 -6.00 -36.94 11.04
CA ALA A 796 -5.39 -36.75 12.35
C ALA A 796 -5.31 -35.25 12.66
N PRO A 797 -6.28 -34.64 13.35
CA PRO A 797 -6.35 -33.18 13.54
C PRO A 797 -5.12 -32.52 14.21
N GLY A 798 -4.32 -33.30 14.96
CA GLY A 798 -3.00 -32.90 15.46
C GLY A 798 -1.88 -32.85 14.38
N PHE A 799 -2.21 -33.15 13.11
CA PHE A 799 -1.40 -32.99 11.89
C PHE A 799 -1.55 -31.62 11.23
N ALA A 800 -2.20 -30.65 11.88
CA ALA A 800 -1.74 -29.28 11.67
C ALA A 800 -0.23 -29.35 11.88
N ILE A 801 0.55 -29.15 10.81
CA ILE A 801 2.01 -29.27 10.77
C ILE A 801 2.48 -28.44 11.95
N SER A 802 2.74 -29.10 13.07
CA SER A 802 3.06 -28.43 14.31
C SER A 802 4.51 -27.98 14.18
N ASN A 803 4.93 -27.03 15.01
CA ASN A 803 6.31 -26.54 15.10
C ASN A 803 7.40 -27.60 15.20
N LYS A 804 7.02 -28.88 15.35
CA LYS A 804 7.90 -30.01 15.56
C LYS A 804 7.79 -31.11 14.51
N ARG A 805 7.22 -30.88 13.32
CA ARG A 805 7.31 -31.84 12.20
C ARG A 805 7.50 -31.16 10.85
N GLN A 806 8.54 -31.52 10.10
CA GLN A 806 8.71 -31.08 8.70
C GLN A 806 8.12 -32.13 7.75
N LEU A 807 7.24 -31.68 6.85
CA LEU A 807 6.72 -32.50 5.76
C LEU A 807 7.50 -32.14 4.48
N VAL A 808 8.23 -33.11 3.95
CA VAL A 808 9.16 -32.94 2.84
C VAL A 808 8.64 -33.73 1.64
N LYS A 809 8.39 -33.04 0.53
CA LYS A 809 8.12 -33.70 -0.76
C LYS A 809 9.42 -34.02 -1.49
N ARG A 810 9.58 -35.27 -1.94
CA ARG A 810 10.58 -35.72 -2.91
C ARG A 810 9.88 -36.33 -4.12
N ALA A 811 10.23 -35.90 -5.33
CA ALA A 811 9.76 -36.55 -6.56
C ALA A 811 10.69 -37.71 -6.89
N VAL A 812 10.14 -38.89 -7.16
CA VAL A 812 10.92 -39.99 -7.75
C VAL A 812 10.80 -39.84 -9.27
N LEU A 813 11.88 -39.36 -9.90
CA LEU A 813 11.98 -39.41 -11.36
C LEU A 813 12.16 -40.87 -11.77
N PRO A 814 11.48 -41.35 -12.83
CA PRO A 814 11.74 -42.69 -13.34
C PRO A 814 13.22 -42.81 -13.71
N ALA A 815 13.83 -43.95 -13.39
CA ALA A 815 15.16 -44.26 -13.90
C ALA A 815 15.14 -44.14 -15.43
N ARG A 816 16.09 -43.37 -15.98
CA ARG A 816 16.32 -43.30 -17.42
C ARG A 816 16.78 -44.65 -17.96
#